data_AF-A0A4Y7THQ9-F1
#
_entry.id   AF-A0A4Y7THQ9-F1
#
_cell.length_a   1.000
_cell.length_b   1.000
_cell.length_c   1.000
_cell.angle_alpha   90.00
_cell.angle_beta   90.00
_cell.angle_gamma   90.00
#
_symmetry.space_group_name_H-M   'P 1'
#
loop_
_entity.id
_entity.type
_entity.pdbx_description
1 polymer ?
#
loop_
_entity_poly.entity_id
_entity_poly.type
_entity_poly.pdbx_seq_one_letter_code
_entity_poly.pdbx_strand_id
1 'polypeptide(L)'
;MDATELLANTLSPDANTRQDATQKLETASIENYPEYMLMLSSVLVNEATPLHVRNAAGLALKKRPLRPQYSTRWLALADEVKTKIKQDALMTLGSASAKAGTFASQVVAAIAAVELPEGHWNDLIEILLGFVNGPQSSTNLKVATLQTIGFICEAIKPEILSLKANEILTAVIHGARKEEPAAEVQLAAIHALFNSLEFVRENFEREGERNYIMQVVCEATQNGNDSVQVGAFECLVRIMSLYYDKMGLYMEQALFGLTVVGMKNANERVALQAVEFWSTVCEEEIELALEAQEEYGEQPETVSRDFAKIALPEIVPVLLMLLTKQEEDADEDEWNVSMAAGTCLSLLAGAVQDSIVGPVIPFIEGNIKSEDWHHREAAVMAFGSILEGPDPEVLTPLVNQALPLLIDMMADANVQVKDTTAWTLGRICDTLINTIKPDVHLHPLIQALVTGLRDTPRIVANCCWALMNLAEQTAMAYDEDSPQPTHLSQYYQHIMAALLQVTESPSNEANFRTAAYEAIVAYVNAASPDVIPVIQNTVVTILQRVEHLLQIHNQIVGVDDRNNWNELQGNLCNVVTHVTRKLGSGIQPLGDRIMTLILQLIQSAGRTSTVLEDAFLAVGALCGALDTNFAPYIPPFLPFLYTALKAHEDAQLCTVAVGLIGDISRALQEQSAQYANSFMTVLLEGLQSEVLNRNVKISILATFGDVALAIGPAFEPYLQTTMNVLHQAGSVEPNPLDYDLVDYVAQLREGILEAYTGIVTGFKKTEAAHLLVPYAPAILDLVKRALGEDERLDSLLRLSYGLIGDLADCFSQGQIKPVLLQDWLIGELRVKQRMQGETKKTLRWARDMVKIATQ
;
A
#
# COMPACT_ATOMS: atom_id res chain seq x y z
N MET A 1 14.05 -13.61 43.96
CA MET A 1 14.10 -12.26 43.35
C MET A 1 12.69 -11.71 43.43
N ASP A 2 12.48 -10.48 43.93
CA ASP A 2 11.13 -9.92 43.96
C ASP A 2 10.72 -9.53 42.54
N ALA A 3 9.78 -10.31 41.98
CA ALA A 3 9.21 -10.10 40.65
C ALA A 3 8.62 -8.71 40.48
N THR A 4 8.02 -8.18 41.55
CA THR A 4 7.35 -6.89 41.58
C THR A 4 8.36 -5.76 41.42
N GLU A 5 9.46 -5.82 42.17
CA GLU A 5 10.55 -4.85 42.11
C GLU A 5 11.25 -4.89 40.75
N LEU A 6 11.50 -6.09 40.21
CA LEU A 6 12.16 -6.23 38.92
C LEU A 6 11.32 -5.64 37.78
N LEU A 7 10.01 -5.90 37.76
CA LEU A 7 9.10 -5.32 36.76
C LEU A 7 8.95 -3.81 36.94
N ALA A 8 8.88 -3.30 38.17
CA ALA A 8 8.87 -1.86 38.42
C ALA A 8 10.13 -1.17 37.85
N ASN A 9 11.30 -1.80 38.00
CA ASN A 9 12.57 -1.27 37.48
C ASN A 9 12.61 -1.19 35.94
N THR A 10 11.84 -2.01 35.22
CA THR A 10 11.70 -1.88 33.76
C THR A 10 11.02 -0.60 33.31
N LEU A 11 10.33 0.09 34.23
CA LEU A 11 9.67 1.37 33.99
C LEU A 11 10.46 2.56 34.56
N SER A 12 11.70 2.32 35.02
CA SER A 12 12.55 3.38 35.58
C SER A 12 12.91 4.43 34.52
N PRO A 13 12.93 5.72 34.88
CA PRO A 13 13.49 6.77 34.02
C PRO A 13 15.01 6.65 33.88
N ASP A 14 15.69 5.98 34.82
CA ASP A 14 17.13 5.70 34.71
C ASP A 14 17.40 4.55 33.72
N ALA A 15 18.17 4.85 32.68
CA ALA A 15 18.46 3.92 31.59
C ALA A 15 19.21 2.67 32.07
N ASN A 16 20.15 2.81 33.01
CA ASN A 16 20.94 1.69 33.52
C ASN A 16 20.06 0.71 34.32
N THR A 17 19.24 1.24 35.24
CA THR A 17 18.29 0.45 36.04
C THR A 17 17.30 -0.28 35.14
N ARG A 18 16.78 0.41 34.12
CA ARG A 18 15.86 -0.19 33.14
C ARG A 18 16.53 -1.31 32.35
N GLN A 19 17.73 -1.08 31.83
CA GLN A 19 18.47 -2.07 31.04
C GLN A 19 18.85 -3.31 31.85
N ASP A 20 19.32 -3.13 33.08
CA ASP A 20 19.63 -4.23 34.00
C ASP A 20 18.38 -5.07 34.31
N ALA A 21 17.25 -4.43 34.60
CA ALA A 21 15.99 -5.12 34.85
C ALA A 21 15.47 -5.87 33.61
N THR A 22 15.54 -5.25 32.43
CA THR A 22 15.16 -5.89 31.16
C THR A 22 16.05 -7.10 30.87
N GLN A 23 17.37 -6.98 31.04
CA GLN A 23 18.31 -8.07 30.81
C GLN A 23 18.06 -9.24 31.77
N LYS A 24 17.79 -8.98 33.05
CA LYS A 24 17.44 -10.01 34.03
C LYS A 24 16.16 -10.76 33.67
N LEU A 25 15.12 -10.05 33.22
CA LEU A 25 13.87 -10.69 32.76
C LEU A 25 14.10 -11.52 31.48
N GLU A 26 14.96 -11.05 30.58
CA GLU A 26 15.32 -11.79 29.38
C GLU A 26 16.09 -13.07 29.73
N THR A 27 17.08 -13.00 30.61
CA THR A 27 17.80 -14.16 31.14
C THR A 27 16.84 -15.15 31.80
N ALA A 28 15.93 -14.70 32.67
CA ALA A 28 14.93 -15.56 33.30
C ALA A 28 14.04 -16.27 32.27
N SER A 29 13.66 -15.58 31.19
CA SER A 29 12.86 -16.17 30.11
C SER A 29 13.60 -17.23 29.29
N ILE A 30 14.94 -17.20 29.28
CA ILE A 30 15.79 -18.18 28.60
C ILE A 30 16.06 -19.37 29.52
N GLU A 31 16.42 -19.11 30.78
CA GLU A 31 16.82 -20.14 31.76
C GLU A 31 15.65 -21.02 32.23
N ASN A 32 14.51 -20.42 32.61
CA ASN A 32 13.35 -21.15 33.11
C ASN A 32 12.03 -20.48 32.68
N TYR A 33 11.63 -20.77 31.44
CA TYR A 33 10.42 -20.20 30.85
C TYR A 33 9.12 -20.51 31.62
N PRO A 34 8.85 -21.75 32.09
CA PRO A 34 7.68 -22.03 32.92
C PRO A 34 7.56 -21.15 34.17
N GLU A 35 8.65 -21.04 34.95
CA GLU A 35 8.66 -20.26 36.19
C GLU A 35 8.56 -18.76 35.91
N TYR A 36 9.20 -18.29 34.85
CA TYR A 36 9.07 -16.91 34.37
C TYR A 36 7.61 -16.56 34.04
N MET A 37 6.89 -17.43 33.31
CA MET A 37 5.49 -17.18 32.95
C MET A 37 4.56 -17.19 34.18
N LEU A 38 4.76 -18.13 35.12
CA LEU A 38 4.02 -18.17 36.38
C LEU A 38 4.29 -16.94 37.26
N MET A 39 5.53 -16.46 37.28
CA MET A 39 5.90 -15.25 37.98
C MET A 39 5.10 -14.06 37.45
N LEU A 40 5.04 -13.88 36.12
CA LEU A 40 4.27 -12.79 35.54
C LEU A 40 2.76 -12.92 35.80
N SER A 41 2.18 -14.12 35.71
CA SER A 41 0.74 -14.32 35.96
C SER A 41 0.37 -14.01 37.42
N SER A 42 1.24 -14.39 38.36
CA SER A 42 1.04 -14.10 39.79
C SER A 42 1.08 -12.60 40.11
N VAL A 43 1.94 -11.84 39.43
CA VAL A 43 2.01 -10.37 39.58
C VAL A 43 0.75 -9.71 39.00
N LEU A 44 0.27 -10.18 37.84
CA LEU A 44 -0.91 -9.65 37.16
C LEU A 44 -2.19 -9.80 38.00
N VAL A 45 -2.43 -10.98 38.59
CA VAL A 45 -3.64 -11.29 39.35
C VAL A 45 -3.68 -10.68 40.76
N ASN A 46 -2.52 -10.33 41.32
CA ASN A 46 -2.44 -9.81 42.68
C ASN A 46 -2.95 -8.36 42.78
N GLU A 47 -4.13 -8.17 43.38
CA GLU A 47 -4.76 -6.85 43.60
C GLU A 47 -3.96 -5.93 44.54
N ALA A 48 -3.05 -6.46 45.36
CA ALA A 48 -2.19 -5.63 46.22
C ALA A 48 -1.01 -5.00 45.45
N THR A 49 -0.71 -5.49 44.25
CA THR A 49 0.38 -4.99 43.41
C THR A 49 0.01 -3.64 42.78
N PRO A 50 0.91 -2.65 42.72
CA PRO A 50 0.67 -1.40 42.01
C PRO A 50 0.28 -1.62 40.55
N LEU A 51 -0.71 -0.86 40.07
CA LEU A 51 -1.30 -1.03 38.73
C LEU A 51 -0.27 -1.00 37.58
N HIS A 52 0.71 -0.09 37.63
CA HIS A 52 1.73 0.01 36.58
C HIS A 52 2.61 -1.26 36.49
N VAL A 53 2.84 -1.95 37.60
CA VAL A 53 3.60 -3.22 37.62
C VAL A 53 2.75 -4.37 37.11
N ARG A 54 1.46 -4.42 37.46
CA ARG A 54 0.50 -5.40 36.90
C ARG A 54 0.40 -5.26 35.38
N ASN A 55 0.34 -4.02 34.89
CA ASN A 55 0.31 -3.72 33.45
C ASN A 55 1.60 -4.17 32.75
N ALA A 56 2.77 -3.95 33.36
CA ALA A 56 4.04 -4.44 32.84
C ALA A 56 4.06 -5.98 32.76
N ALA A 57 3.54 -6.67 33.78
CA ALA A 57 3.41 -8.12 33.78
C ALA A 57 2.48 -8.62 32.65
N GLY A 58 1.31 -8.01 32.49
CA GLY A 58 0.36 -8.34 31.43
C GLY A 58 0.95 -8.10 30.03
N LEU A 59 1.67 -7.00 29.82
CA LEU A 59 2.33 -6.71 28.55
C LEU A 59 3.44 -7.73 28.24
N ALA A 60 4.22 -8.14 29.24
CA ALA A 60 5.24 -9.17 29.09
C ALA A 60 4.62 -10.54 28.75
N LEU A 61 3.48 -10.88 29.35
CA LEU A 61 2.72 -12.11 29.04
C LEU A 61 2.14 -12.07 27.62
N LYS A 62 1.59 -10.94 27.16
CA LYS A 62 1.03 -10.79 25.81
C LYS A 62 2.07 -10.97 24.70
N LYS A 63 3.24 -10.33 24.84
CA LYS A 63 4.23 -10.24 23.74
C LYS A 63 4.91 -11.56 23.38
N ARG A 64 4.85 -12.57 24.26
CA ARG A 64 5.58 -13.83 24.07
C ARG A 64 4.84 -14.79 23.14
N PRO A 65 3.58 -15.20 23.39
CA PRO A 65 2.90 -16.23 22.57
C PRO A 65 2.77 -15.87 21.08
N LEU A 66 2.66 -14.58 20.75
CA LEU A 66 2.39 -14.06 19.40
C LEU A 66 3.59 -14.11 18.43
N ARG A 67 4.79 -14.48 18.88
CA ARG A 67 5.95 -14.62 17.99
C ARG A 67 6.12 -16.10 17.60
N PRO A 68 6.39 -16.45 16.32
CA PRO A 68 6.49 -17.85 15.87
C PRO A 68 7.48 -18.71 16.67
N GLN A 69 8.57 -18.11 17.15
CA GLN A 69 9.58 -18.80 17.98
C GLN A 69 9.08 -19.11 19.41
N TYR A 70 8.05 -18.43 19.88
CA TYR A 70 7.54 -18.51 21.24
C TYR A 70 6.17 -19.19 21.34
N SER A 71 5.39 -19.27 20.25
CA SER A 71 4.19 -20.12 20.19
C SER A 71 4.54 -21.60 20.46
N THR A 72 5.60 -22.10 19.82
CA THR A 72 6.13 -23.46 20.08
C THR A 72 6.56 -23.64 21.54
N ARG A 73 7.17 -22.62 22.15
CA ARG A 73 7.58 -22.67 23.57
C ARG A 73 6.38 -22.68 24.51
N TRP A 74 5.32 -21.94 24.18
CA TRP A 74 4.06 -21.97 24.93
C TRP A 74 3.39 -23.35 24.86
N LEU A 75 3.23 -23.90 23.65
CA LEU A 75 2.60 -25.20 23.44
C LEU A 75 3.35 -26.34 24.15
N ALA A 76 4.67 -26.23 24.26
CA ALA A 76 5.52 -27.18 24.97
C ALA A 76 5.45 -27.10 26.51
N LEU A 77 4.76 -26.10 27.09
CA LEU A 77 4.58 -26.01 28.54
C LEU A 77 3.70 -27.15 29.07
N ALA A 78 3.97 -27.59 30.30
CA ALA A 78 3.12 -28.54 31.01
C ALA A 78 1.70 -27.98 31.24
N ASP A 79 0.69 -28.83 31.15
CA ASP A 79 -0.73 -28.42 31.23
C ASP A 79 -1.10 -27.75 32.55
N GLU A 80 -0.47 -28.15 33.65
CA GLU A 80 -0.65 -27.55 34.98
C GLU A 80 -0.25 -26.07 34.99
N VAL A 81 0.88 -25.75 34.32
CA VAL A 81 1.41 -24.40 34.20
C VAL A 81 0.50 -23.54 33.31
N LYS A 82 0.13 -24.06 32.13
CA LYS A 82 -0.80 -23.39 31.21
C LYS A 82 -2.14 -23.10 31.91
N THR A 83 -2.70 -24.09 32.61
CA THR A 83 -3.98 -23.97 33.32
C THR A 83 -3.92 -22.89 34.40
N LYS A 84 -2.84 -22.83 35.19
CA LYS A 84 -2.68 -21.81 36.23
C LYS A 84 -2.59 -20.40 35.64
N ILE A 85 -1.80 -20.21 34.58
CA ILE A 85 -1.66 -18.91 33.91
C ILE A 85 -3.00 -18.46 33.31
N LYS A 86 -3.71 -19.38 32.64
CA LYS A 86 -5.05 -19.12 32.08
C LYS A 86 -6.05 -18.72 33.16
N GLN A 87 -6.06 -19.41 34.30
CA GLN A 87 -6.91 -19.06 35.44
C GLN A 87 -6.57 -17.69 36.03
N ASP A 88 -5.30 -17.37 36.20
CA ASP A 88 -4.87 -16.06 36.73
C ASP A 88 -5.29 -14.92 35.81
N ALA A 89 -5.14 -15.10 34.49
CA ALA A 89 -5.59 -14.13 33.50
C ALA A 89 -7.13 -13.96 33.55
N LEU A 90 -7.90 -15.05 33.56
CA LEU A 90 -9.36 -15.01 33.65
C LEU A 90 -9.86 -14.37 34.95
N MET A 91 -9.23 -14.64 36.09
CA MET A 91 -9.57 -13.99 37.37
C MET A 91 -9.32 -12.48 37.31
N THR A 92 -8.26 -12.05 36.63
CA THR A 92 -7.89 -10.63 36.52
C THR A 92 -8.90 -9.82 35.69
N LEU A 93 -9.69 -10.46 34.81
CA LEU A 93 -10.80 -9.79 34.11
C LEU A 93 -11.81 -9.17 35.09
N GLY A 94 -12.00 -9.79 36.26
CA GLY A 94 -12.90 -9.31 37.32
C GLY A 94 -12.29 -8.27 38.25
N SER A 95 -11.10 -7.73 37.94
CA SER A 95 -10.40 -6.77 38.80
C SER A 95 -11.25 -5.51 39.08
N ALA A 96 -11.05 -4.93 40.27
CA ALA A 96 -11.58 -3.60 40.58
C ALA A 96 -10.97 -2.50 39.69
N SER A 97 -9.79 -2.75 39.11
CA SER A 97 -9.15 -1.86 38.14
C SER A 97 -9.52 -2.26 36.71
N ALA A 98 -10.31 -1.43 36.02
CA ALA A 98 -10.66 -1.64 34.62
C ALA A 98 -9.41 -1.79 33.72
N LYS A 99 -8.36 -1.00 33.98
CA LYS A 99 -7.08 -1.10 33.24
C LYS A 99 -6.42 -2.47 33.39
N ALA A 100 -6.42 -3.05 34.60
CA ALA A 100 -5.86 -4.38 34.82
C ALA A 100 -6.69 -5.45 34.06
N GLY A 101 -8.01 -5.29 34.03
CA GLY A 101 -8.93 -6.09 33.21
C GLY A 101 -8.56 -6.04 31.73
N THR A 102 -8.33 -4.86 31.15
CA THR A 102 -7.94 -4.72 29.74
C THR A 102 -6.61 -5.41 29.41
N PHE A 103 -5.58 -5.31 30.28
CA PHE A 103 -4.33 -6.05 30.07
C PHE A 103 -4.54 -7.57 30.15
N ALA A 104 -5.40 -8.02 31.06
CA ALA A 104 -5.78 -9.43 31.13
C ALA A 104 -6.53 -9.89 29.87
N SER A 105 -7.42 -9.07 29.31
CA SER A 105 -8.09 -9.36 28.03
C SER A 105 -7.10 -9.61 26.90
N GLN A 106 -6.05 -8.79 26.80
CA GLN A 106 -5.00 -8.97 25.80
C GLN A 106 -4.18 -10.25 26.02
N VAL A 107 -3.93 -10.63 27.28
CA VAL A 107 -3.24 -11.89 27.61
C VAL A 107 -4.11 -13.10 27.23
N VAL A 108 -5.39 -13.07 27.58
CA VAL A 108 -6.34 -14.15 27.22
C VAL A 108 -6.42 -14.30 25.71
N ALA A 109 -6.58 -13.21 24.97
CA ALA A 109 -6.62 -13.23 23.50
C ALA A 109 -5.31 -13.74 22.89
N ALA A 110 -4.15 -13.32 23.40
CA ALA A 110 -2.85 -13.79 22.91
C ALA A 110 -2.64 -15.30 23.14
N ILE A 111 -3.12 -15.85 24.26
CA ILE A 111 -3.08 -17.29 24.51
C ILE A 111 -4.09 -18.02 23.61
N ALA A 112 -5.30 -17.48 23.45
CA ALA A 112 -6.34 -18.05 22.60
C ALA A 112 -5.88 -18.13 21.13
N ALA A 113 -5.17 -17.12 20.63
CA ALA A 113 -4.61 -17.09 19.28
C ALA A 113 -3.55 -18.17 19.01
N VAL A 114 -2.99 -18.77 20.06
CA VAL A 114 -2.06 -19.92 19.95
C VAL A 114 -2.77 -21.24 20.21
N GLU A 115 -3.68 -21.30 21.19
CA GLU A 115 -4.31 -22.56 21.62
C GLU A 115 -5.52 -22.98 20.78
N LEU A 116 -6.40 -22.06 20.39
CA LEU A 116 -7.62 -22.40 19.63
C LEU A 116 -7.33 -23.01 18.24
N PRO A 117 -6.35 -22.50 17.44
CA PRO A 117 -6.01 -23.12 16.16
C PRO A 117 -5.53 -24.58 16.29
N GLU A 118 -4.89 -24.90 17.41
CA GLU A 118 -4.39 -26.26 17.72
C GLU A 118 -5.46 -27.15 18.40
N GLY A 119 -6.70 -26.66 18.55
CA GLY A 119 -7.79 -27.38 19.20
C GLY A 119 -7.68 -27.47 20.73
N HIS A 120 -6.90 -26.60 21.37
CA HIS A 120 -6.79 -26.47 22.83
C HIS A 120 -7.69 -25.34 23.36
N TRP A 121 -8.01 -25.34 24.66
CA TRP A 121 -8.84 -24.33 25.34
C TRP A 121 -10.26 -24.12 24.77
N ASN A 122 -10.88 -25.20 24.30
CA ASN A 122 -12.19 -25.18 23.64
C ASN A 122 -13.35 -24.66 24.52
N ASP A 123 -13.19 -24.64 25.85
CA ASP A 123 -14.15 -24.13 26.83
C ASP A 123 -14.06 -22.61 27.07
N LEU A 124 -13.09 -21.91 26.46
CA LEU A 124 -12.89 -20.47 26.66
C LEU A 124 -14.14 -19.64 26.36
N ILE A 125 -14.77 -19.86 25.21
CA ILE A 125 -15.95 -19.07 24.79
C ILE A 125 -17.12 -19.27 25.76
N GLU A 126 -17.33 -20.49 26.26
CA GLU A 126 -18.36 -20.80 27.24
C GLU A 126 -18.10 -20.09 28.59
N ILE A 127 -16.83 -20.04 29.02
CA ILE A 127 -16.43 -19.30 30.23
C ILE A 127 -16.71 -17.80 30.08
N LEU A 128 -16.31 -17.19 28.96
CA LEU A 128 -16.54 -15.77 28.70
C LEU A 128 -18.04 -15.45 28.64
N LEU A 129 -18.85 -16.33 28.04
CA LEU A 129 -20.31 -16.21 28.05
C LEU A 129 -20.90 -16.21 29.45
N GLY A 130 -20.41 -17.10 30.32
CA GLY A 130 -20.80 -17.15 31.73
C GLY A 130 -20.51 -15.83 32.47
N PHE A 131 -19.40 -15.16 32.13
CA PHE A 131 -19.03 -13.88 32.73
C PHE A 131 -19.91 -12.72 32.25
N VAL A 132 -20.31 -12.67 30.97
CA VAL A 132 -21.21 -11.61 30.46
C VAL A 132 -22.62 -11.78 31.00
N ASN A 133 -23.16 -13.00 30.99
CA ASN A 133 -24.56 -13.30 31.31
C ASN A 133 -24.81 -13.54 32.81
N GLY A 134 -23.77 -13.57 33.64
CA GLY A 134 -23.87 -13.82 35.06
C GLY A 134 -24.68 -12.74 35.81
N PRO A 135 -25.68 -13.12 36.63
CA PRO A 135 -26.52 -12.15 37.35
C PRO A 135 -25.78 -11.38 38.45
N GLN A 136 -24.57 -11.80 38.81
CA GLN A 136 -23.69 -11.15 39.81
C GLN A 136 -22.42 -10.56 39.16
N SER A 137 -22.34 -10.51 37.83
CA SER A 137 -21.18 -10.00 37.13
C SER A 137 -21.07 -8.49 37.30
N SER A 138 -19.89 -8.03 37.74
CA SER A 138 -19.60 -6.60 37.86
C SER A 138 -19.49 -5.95 36.47
N THR A 139 -19.71 -4.63 36.40
CA THR A 139 -19.51 -3.84 35.18
C THR A 139 -18.11 -4.05 34.60
N ASN A 140 -17.07 -4.02 35.45
CA ASN A 140 -15.68 -4.25 35.02
C ASN A 140 -15.49 -5.64 34.39
N LEU A 141 -16.05 -6.68 35.01
CA LEU A 141 -15.95 -8.04 34.49
C LEU A 141 -16.63 -8.14 33.12
N LYS A 142 -17.83 -7.57 32.96
CA LYS A 142 -18.55 -7.55 31.68
C LYS A 142 -17.73 -6.81 30.60
N VAL A 143 -17.24 -5.61 30.91
CA VAL A 143 -16.42 -4.80 29.99
C VAL A 143 -15.16 -5.55 29.56
N ALA A 144 -14.36 -6.05 30.52
CA ALA A 144 -13.13 -6.77 30.22
C ALA A 144 -13.40 -8.08 29.45
N THR A 145 -14.51 -8.75 29.73
CA THR A 145 -14.90 -9.97 29.00
C THR A 145 -15.27 -9.67 27.55
N LEU A 146 -16.06 -8.62 27.30
CA LEU A 146 -16.42 -8.20 25.94
C LEU A 146 -15.19 -7.70 25.16
N GLN A 147 -14.28 -6.98 25.81
CA GLN A 147 -12.98 -6.62 25.23
C GLN A 147 -12.15 -7.85 24.86
N THR A 148 -12.13 -8.87 25.72
CA THR A 148 -11.46 -10.15 25.43
C THR A 148 -12.07 -10.81 24.20
N ILE A 149 -13.40 -10.85 24.10
CA ILE A 149 -14.10 -11.38 22.93
C ILE A 149 -13.68 -10.59 21.69
N GLY A 150 -13.71 -9.25 21.72
CA GLY A 150 -13.26 -8.41 20.62
C GLY A 150 -11.82 -8.70 20.16
N PHE A 151 -10.86 -8.79 21.10
CA PHE A 151 -9.47 -9.13 20.76
C PHE A 151 -9.30 -10.55 20.23
N ILE A 152 -10.12 -11.51 20.68
CA ILE A 152 -10.15 -12.87 20.11
C ILE A 152 -10.65 -12.82 18.67
N CYS A 153 -11.71 -12.03 18.41
CA CYS A 153 -12.29 -11.85 17.08
C CYS A 153 -11.29 -11.23 16.10
N GLU A 154 -10.50 -10.26 16.57
CA GLU A 154 -9.46 -9.58 15.79
C GLU A 154 -8.22 -10.47 15.56
N ALA A 155 -7.78 -11.22 16.57
CA ALA A 155 -6.50 -11.93 16.52
C ALA A 155 -6.57 -13.34 15.91
N ILE A 156 -7.75 -13.94 15.80
CA ILE A 156 -7.92 -15.34 15.39
C ILE A 156 -8.69 -15.41 14.09
N LYS A 157 -8.20 -16.25 13.18
CA LYS A 157 -8.81 -16.40 11.85
C LYS A 157 -10.30 -16.81 11.95
N PRO A 158 -11.18 -16.20 11.12
CA PRO A 158 -12.61 -16.48 11.05
C PRO A 158 -13.02 -17.96 11.08
N GLU A 159 -12.28 -18.82 10.38
CA GLU A 159 -12.67 -20.23 10.20
C GLU A 159 -12.63 -21.00 11.52
N ILE A 160 -11.73 -20.63 12.43
CA ILE A 160 -11.59 -21.25 13.75
C ILE A 160 -12.75 -20.85 14.66
N LEU A 161 -13.20 -19.59 14.56
CA LEU A 161 -14.27 -19.03 15.39
C LEU A 161 -15.67 -19.30 14.84
N SER A 162 -15.80 -19.64 13.56
CA SER A 162 -17.09 -19.88 12.88
C SER A 162 -18.01 -20.86 13.64
N LEU A 163 -17.45 -21.94 14.20
CA LEU A 163 -18.19 -22.95 14.99
C LEU A 163 -18.79 -22.38 16.28
N LYS A 164 -18.27 -21.26 16.76
CA LYS A 164 -18.65 -20.56 17.98
C LYS A 164 -19.26 -19.18 17.72
N ALA A 165 -19.54 -18.84 16.45
CA ALA A 165 -20.10 -17.55 16.06
C ALA A 165 -21.41 -17.22 16.79
N ASN A 166 -22.34 -18.18 16.88
CA ASN A 166 -23.64 -17.99 17.59
C ASN A 166 -23.46 -17.66 19.07
N GLU A 167 -22.52 -18.34 19.72
CA GLU A 167 -22.18 -18.15 21.12
C GLU A 167 -21.61 -16.74 21.34
N ILE A 168 -20.63 -16.36 20.52
CA ILE A 168 -20.00 -15.04 20.55
C ILE A 168 -21.04 -13.93 20.30
N LEU A 169 -21.85 -14.06 19.24
CA LEU A 169 -22.91 -13.11 18.90
C LEU A 169 -23.91 -12.93 20.04
N THR A 170 -24.30 -14.01 20.70
CA THR A 170 -25.23 -13.94 21.83
C THR A 170 -24.67 -13.07 22.95
N ALA A 171 -23.37 -13.19 23.28
CA ALA A 171 -22.72 -12.34 24.29
C ALA A 171 -22.68 -10.86 23.87
N VAL A 172 -22.18 -10.58 22.67
CA VAL A 172 -21.98 -9.20 22.22
C VAL A 172 -23.32 -8.49 22.04
N ILE A 173 -24.32 -9.14 21.45
CA ILE A 173 -25.65 -8.54 21.27
C ILE A 173 -26.35 -8.33 22.63
N HIS A 174 -26.20 -9.26 23.59
CA HIS A 174 -26.76 -9.07 24.93
C HIS A 174 -26.14 -7.89 25.68
N GLY A 175 -24.85 -7.62 25.49
CA GLY A 175 -24.16 -6.46 26.06
C GLY A 175 -24.51 -5.14 25.35
N ALA A 176 -24.81 -5.19 24.05
CA ALA A 176 -25.07 -4.00 23.23
C ALA A 176 -26.53 -3.49 23.29
N ARG A 177 -27.48 -4.32 23.74
CA ARG A 177 -28.91 -3.97 23.79
C ARG A 177 -29.21 -2.73 24.63
N LYS A 178 -30.32 -2.06 24.32
CA LYS A 178 -30.79 -0.87 25.01
C LYS A 178 -31.10 -1.08 26.50
N GLU A 179 -31.46 -2.31 26.91
CA GLU A 179 -31.75 -2.63 28.32
C GLU A 179 -30.52 -2.75 29.21
N GLU A 180 -29.29 -2.82 28.65
CA GLU A 180 -28.07 -2.82 29.47
C GLU A 180 -27.87 -1.40 30.07
N PRO A 181 -27.89 -1.26 31.42
CA PRO A 181 -27.85 0.05 32.05
C PRO A 181 -26.48 0.76 31.98
N ALA A 182 -25.39 0.02 31.79
CA ALA A 182 -24.04 0.58 31.78
C ALA A 182 -23.56 0.87 30.34
N ALA A 183 -23.38 2.16 30.02
CA ALA A 183 -22.91 2.59 28.70
C ALA A 183 -21.51 2.03 28.36
N GLU A 184 -20.65 1.81 29.36
CA GLU A 184 -19.33 1.21 29.16
C GLU A 184 -19.42 -0.25 28.71
N VAL A 185 -20.44 -0.98 29.18
CA VAL A 185 -20.70 -2.36 28.74
C VAL A 185 -21.22 -2.36 27.31
N GLN A 186 -22.16 -1.46 26.99
CA GLN A 186 -22.68 -1.29 25.63
C GLN A 186 -21.55 -0.95 24.66
N LEU A 187 -20.67 -0.01 25.00
CA LEU A 187 -19.53 0.37 24.17
C LEU A 187 -18.59 -0.81 23.92
N ALA A 188 -18.21 -1.54 24.98
CA ALA A 188 -17.35 -2.71 24.84
C ALA A 188 -17.99 -3.81 23.99
N ALA A 189 -19.31 -3.98 24.10
CA ALA A 189 -20.08 -4.92 23.30
C ALA A 189 -20.16 -4.52 21.83
N ILE A 190 -20.36 -3.24 21.53
CA ILE A 190 -20.38 -2.70 20.17
C ILE A 190 -19.01 -2.86 19.49
N HIS A 191 -17.91 -2.55 20.18
CA HIS A 191 -16.57 -2.81 19.62
C HIS A 191 -16.28 -4.31 19.46
N ALA A 192 -16.77 -5.16 20.36
CA ALA A 192 -16.65 -6.60 20.19
C ALA A 192 -17.48 -7.10 18.99
N LEU A 193 -18.67 -6.53 18.78
CA LEU A 193 -19.50 -6.80 17.61
C LEU A 193 -18.76 -6.39 16.33
N PHE A 194 -18.22 -5.17 16.25
CA PHE A 194 -17.42 -4.67 15.12
C PHE A 194 -16.36 -5.69 14.68
N ASN A 195 -15.53 -6.13 15.63
CA ASN A 195 -14.46 -7.11 15.36
C ASN A 195 -14.99 -8.50 14.99
N SER A 196 -16.21 -8.84 15.37
CA SER A 196 -16.82 -10.15 15.05
C SER A 196 -17.46 -10.21 13.66
N LEU A 197 -17.65 -9.06 13.00
CA LEU A 197 -18.44 -8.98 11.77
C LEU A 197 -17.86 -9.80 10.61
N GLU A 198 -16.56 -10.10 10.58
CA GLU A 198 -15.95 -10.86 9.48
C GLU A 198 -16.36 -12.34 9.43
N PHE A 199 -16.59 -12.98 10.59
CA PHE A 199 -16.84 -14.42 10.67
C PHE A 199 -18.30 -14.79 10.96
N VAL A 200 -19.16 -13.80 11.14
CA VAL A 200 -20.61 -13.99 11.37
C VAL A 200 -21.41 -13.96 10.06
N ARG A 201 -20.76 -14.23 8.93
CA ARG A 201 -21.39 -14.24 7.59
C ARG A 201 -22.59 -15.19 7.53
N GLU A 202 -22.47 -16.39 8.09
CA GLU A 202 -23.60 -17.33 8.16
C GLU A 202 -24.79 -16.78 8.96
N ASN A 203 -24.53 -15.97 9.98
CA ASN A 203 -25.59 -15.34 10.78
C ASN A 203 -26.29 -14.24 9.98
N PHE A 204 -25.54 -13.48 9.18
CA PHE A 204 -26.12 -12.49 8.27
C PHE A 204 -26.94 -13.10 7.14
N GLU A 205 -26.66 -14.35 6.73
CA GLU A 205 -27.53 -15.09 5.80
C GLU A 205 -28.88 -15.46 6.42
N ARG A 206 -28.95 -15.64 7.75
CA ARG A 206 -30.19 -15.95 8.47
C ARG A 206 -30.95 -14.68 8.80
N GLU A 207 -32.02 -14.42 8.05
CA GLU A 207 -32.83 -13.20 8.17
C GLU A 207 -33.21 -12.82 9.61
N GLY A 208 -33.61 -13.77 10.45
CA GLY A 208 -33.98 -13.50 11.84
C GLY A 208 -32.81 -13.00 12.70
N GLU A 209 -31.62 -13.58 12.52
CA GLU A 209 -30.40 -13.17 13.24
C GLU A 209 -29.91 -11.83 12.72
N ARG A 210 -29.88 -11.66 11.39
CA ARG A 210 -29.56 -10.39 10.72
C ARG A 210 -30.45 -9.25 11.21
N ASN A 211 -31.78 -9.45 11.23
CA ASN A 211 -32.74 -8.46 11.71
C ASN A 211 -32.44 -8.03 13.16
N TYR A 212 -32.09 -8.99 14.01
CA TYR A 212 -31.80 -8.73 15.42
C TYR A 212 -30.50 -7.95 15.61
N ILE A 213 -29.44 -8.31 14.86
CA ILE A 213 -28.17 -7.56 14.85
C ILE A 213 -28.43 -6.13 14.38
N MET A 214 -29.11 -5.96 13.24
CA MET A 214 -29.40 -4.64 12.68
C MET A 214 -30.24 -3.79 13.63
N GLN A 215 -31.25 -4.37 14.28
CA GLN A 215 -32.06 -3.67 15.27
C GLN A 215 -31.19 -3.12 16.42
N VAL A 216 -30.33 -3.97 17.01
CA VAL A 216 -29.50 -3.57 18.15
C VAL A 216 -28.48 -2.50 17.77
N VAL A 217 -27.84 -2.62 16.61
CA VAL A 217 -26.90 -1.60 16.12
C VAL A 217 -27.64 -0.29 15.82
N CYS A 218 -28.78 -0.33 15.13
CA CYS A 218 -29.58 0.86 14.85
C CYS A 218 -30.06 1.55 16.14
N GLU A 219 -30.51 0.80 17.15
CA GLU A 219 -30.88 1.35 18.45
C GLU A 219 -29.68 2.00 19.16
N ALA A 220 -28.48 1.40 19.04
CA ALA A 220 -27.25 1.94 19.62
C ALA A 220 -26.80 3.26 18.97
N THR A 221 -27.09 3.50 17.68
CA THR A 221 -26.85 4.81 17.05
C THR A 221 -27.67 5.95 17.66
N GLN A 222 -28.76 5.62 18.37
CA GLN A 222 -29.62 6.58 19.07
C GLN A 222 -29.34 6.63 20.59
N ASN A 223 -28.25 6.02 21.06
CA ASN A 223 -27.91 6.00 22.49
C ASN A 223 -27.63 7.41 23.02
N GLY A 224 -27.96 7.71 24.28
CA GLY A 224 -27.64 9.02 24.87
C GLY A 224 -26.15 9.25 25.14
N ASN A 225 -25.32 8.21 25.03
CA ASN A 225 -23.87 8.28 25.17
C ASN A 225 -23.19 8.36 23.79
N ASP A 226 -22.50 9.46 23.55
CA ASP A 226 -21.79 9.73 22.29
C ASP A 226 -20.79 8.64 21.89
N SER A 227 -20.05 8.05 22.83
CA SER A 227 -19.09 6.99 22.49
C SER A 227 -19.78 5.73 21.98
N VAL A 228 -20.94 5.39 22.52
CA VAL A 228 -21.75 4.26 22.03
C VAL A 228 -22.32 4.58 20.64
N GLN A 229 -22.76 5.82 20.40
CA GLN A 229 -23.21 6.24 19.07
C GLN A 229 -22.11 6.10 18.03
N VAL A 230 -20.89 6.62 18.31
CA VAL A 230 -19.74 6.54 17.41
C VAL A 230 -19.43 5.09 17.05
N GLY A 231 -19.25 4.21 18.05
CA GLY A 231 -18.98 2.79 17.80
C GLY A 231 -20.12 2.09 17.04
N ALA A 232 -21.37 2.51 17.23
CA ALA A 232 -22.50 1.94 16.51
C ALA A 232 -22.50 2.36 15.02
N PHE A 233 -22.13 3.60 14.71
CA PHE A 233 -21.92 4.02 13.32
C PHE A 233 -20.72 3.31 12.69
N GLU A 234 -19.61 3.12 13.41
CA GLU A 234 -18.48 2.29 12.93
C GLU A 234 -18.92 0.87 12.59
N CYS A 235 -19.77 0.25 13.43
CA CYS A 235 -20.42 -1.02 13.11
C CYS A 235 -21.26 -0.95 11.83
N LEU A 236 -22.05 0.11 11.62
CA LEU A 236 -22.84 0.26 10.39
C LEU A 236 -21.97 0.39 9.15
N VAL A 237 -20.87 1.14 9.23
CA VAL A 237 -19.86 1.26 8.16
C VAL A 237 -19.32 -0.13 7.80
N ARG A 238 -18.85 -0.88 8.81
CA ARG A 238 -18.30 -2.23 8.61
C ARG A 238 -19.33 -3.22 8.09
N ILE A 239 -20.58 -3.14 8.56
CA ILE A 239 -21.70 -3.96 8.05
C ILE A 239 -21.97 -3.64 6.58
N MET A 240 -21.96 -2.36 6.20
CA MET A 240 -22.21 -1.97 4.81
C MET A 240 -21.16 -2.57 3.87
N SER A 241 -19.87 -2.46 4.22
CA SER A 241 -18.80 -3.03 3.40
C SER A 241 -18.86 -4.56 3.31
N LEU A 242 -19.12 -5.26 4.42
CA LEU A 242 -19.13 -6.73 4.41
C LEU A 242 -20.41 -7.37 3.85
N TYR A 243 -21.53 -6.66 3.88
CA TYR A 243 -22.87 -7.23 3.68
C TYR A 243 -23.79 -6.35 2.82
N TYR A 244 -23.23 -5.57 1.90
CA TYR A 244 -23.93 -4.64 1.02
C TYR A 244 -25.18 -5.25 0.38
N ASP A 245 -25.07 -6.48 -0.16
CA ASP A 245 -26.14 -7.20 -0.88
C ASP A 245 -27.40 -7.44 -0.03
N LYS A 246 -27.26 -7.48 1.31
CA LYS A 246 -28.34 -7.67 2.28
C LYS A 246 -28.96 -6.37 2.79
N MET A 247 -28.41 -5.20 2.46
CA MET A 247 -28.77 -3.95 3.13
C MET A 247 -30.05 -3.28 2.63
N GLY A 248 -30.62 -3.71 1.49
CA GLY A 248 -31.77 -3.04 0.85
C GLY A 248 -32.95 -2.77 1.79
N LEU A 249 -33.39 -3.77 2.55
CA LEU A 249 -34.51 -3.62 3.49
C LEU A 249 -34.21 -2.58 4.58
N TYR A 250 -33.01 -2.62 5.15
CA TYR A 250 -32.62 -1.76 6.26
C TYR A 250 -32.33 -0.34 5.81
N MET A 251 -31.84 -0.18 4.58
CA MET A 251 -31.62 1.13 3.96
C MET A 251 -32.92 1.93 3.90
N GLU A 252 -33.98 1.33 3.37
CA GLU A 252 -35.30 1.96 3.26
C GLU A 252 -35.95 2.23 4.63
N GLN A 253 -35.78 1.31 5.59
CA GLN A 253 -36.51 1.37 6.86
C GLN A 253 -35.85 2.23 7.93
N ALA A 254 -34.52 2.29 7.96
CA ALA A 254 -33.79 2.89 9.09
C ALA A 254 -32.49 3.58 8.68
N LEU A 255 -31.59 2.89 7.97
CA LEU A 255 -30.20 3.35 7.81
C LEU A 255 -30.14 4.72 7.14
N PHE A 256 -30.93 4.92 6.07
CA PHE A 256 -30.98 6.21 5.38
C PHE A 256 -31.31 7.38 6.32
N GLY A 257 -32.37 7.23 7.13
CA GLY A 257 -32.77 8.28 8.08
C GLY A 257 -31.75 8.48 9.19
N LEU A 258 -31.19 7.39 9.72
CA LEU A 258 -30.20 7.45 10.80
C LEU A 258 -28.90 8.12 10.36
N THR A 259 -28.38 7.79 9.18
CA THR A 259 -27.11 8.31 8.69
C THR A 259 -27.23 9.76 8.24
N VAL A 260 -28.33 10.15 7.57
CA VAL A 260 -28.57 11.57 7.23
C VAL A 260 -28.72 12.45 8.47
N VAL A 261 -29.34 11.94 9.54
CA VAL A 261 -29.40 12.64 10.84
C VAL A 261 -28.01 12.64 11.50
N GLY A 262 -27.29 11.53 11.43
CA GLY A 262 -25.92 11.39 11.94
C GLY A 262 -24.96 12.41 11.33
N MET A 263 -25.02 12.64 10.02
CA MET A 263 -24.21 13.65 9.31
C MET A 263 -24.47 15.08 9.81
N LYS A 264 -25.65 15.34 10.38
CA LYS A 264 -26.04 16.64 10.95
C LYS A 264 -25.83 16.71 12.47
N ASN A 265 -25.21 15.70 13.07
CA ASN A 265 -25.00 15.65 14.52
C ASN A 265 -24.04 16.76 14.96
N ALA A 266 -24.33 17.37 16.12
CA ALA A 266 -23.48 18.40 16.70
C ALA A 266 -22.15 17.85 17.23
N ASN A 267 -22.08 16.56 17.56
CA ASN A 267 -20.83 15.87 17.83
C ASN A 267 -20.20 15.42 16.52
N GLU A 268 -19.11 16.08 16.14
CA GLU A 268 -18.39 15.83 14.90
C GLU A 268 -17.89 14.40 14.75
N ARG A 269 -17.57 13.69 15.85
CA ARG A 269 -17.17 12.28 15.76
C ARG A 269 -18.31 11.39 15.23
N VAL A 270 -19.56 11.74 15.54
CA VAL A 270 -20.73 11.03 15.01
C VAL A 270 -20.97 11.44 13.56
N ALA A 271 -20.84 12.73 13.23
CA ALA A 271 -20.96 13.21 11.87
C ALA A 271 -19.92 12.58 10.93
N LEU A 272 -18.67 12.46 11.37
CA LEU A 272 -17.59 11.79 10.64
C LEU A 272 -17.97 10.35 10.29
N GLN A 273 -18.41 9.54 11.26
CA GLN A 273 -18.78 8.15 10.97
C GLN A 273 -20.04 8.01 10.10
N ALA A 274 -20.96 8.97 10.18
CA ALA A 274 -22.13 8.98 9.31
C ALA A 274 -21.80 9.42 7.87
N VAL A 275 -20.83 10.31 7.68
CA VAL A 275 -20.27 10.64 6.36
C VAL A 275 -19.48 9.44 5.82
N GLU A 276 -18.67 8.79 6.65
CA GLU A 276 -17.91 7.59 6.30
C GLU A 276 -18.81 6.47 5.79
N PHE A 277 -19.98 6.27 6.41
CA PHE A 277 -20.97 5.31 5.91
C PHE A 277 -21.33 5.55 4.45
N TRP A 278 -21.52 6.80 4.04
CA TRP A 278 -21.82 7.13 2.64
C TRP A 278 -20.61 7.04 1.73
N SER A 279 -19.41 7.36 2.23
CA SER A 279 -18.15 7.09 1.52
C SER A 279 -18.03 5.60 1.19
N THR A 280 -18.25 4.72 2.17
CA THR A 280 -18.23 3.26 1.98
C THR A 280 -19.31 2.78 1.02
N VAL A 281 -20.54 3.30 1.10
CA VAL A 281 -21.58 2.97 0.09
C VAL A 281 -21.11 3.32 -1.32
N CYS A 282 -20.44 4.47 -1.50
CA CYS A 282 -19.95 4.87 -2.81
C CYS A 282 -18.79 4.00 -3.29
N GLU A 283 -17.85 3.63 -2.41
CA GLU A 283 -16.73 2.73 -2.73
C GLU A 283 -17.23 1.37 -3.21
N GLU A 284 -18.13 0.75 -2.46
CA GLU A 284 -18.74 -0.54 -2.83
C GLU A 284 -19.50 -0.44 -4.17
N GLU A 285 -20.25 0.65 -4.40
CA GLU A 285 -20.97 0.84 -5.66
C GLU A 285 -20.06 1.14 -6.86
N ILE A 286 -18.90 1.78 -6.64
CA ILE A 286 -17.86 1.97 -7.67
C ILE A 286 -17.24 0.63 -8.02
N GLU A 287 -16.86 -0.18 -7.02
CA GLU A 287 -16.26 -1.51 -7.24
C GLU A 287 -17.23 -2.43 -8.01
N LEU A 288 -18.48 -2.52 -7.57
CA LEU A 288 -19.52 -3.29 -8.26
C LEU A 288 -19.76 -2.80 -9.70
N ALA A 289 -19.62 -1.50 -9.95
CA ALA A 289 -19.73 -0.94 -11.30
C ALA A 289 -18.53 -1.30 -12.19
N LEU A 290 -17.33 -1.42 -11.62
CA LEU A 290 -16.12 -1.88 -12.31
C LEU A 290 -16.22 -3.38 -12.63
N GLU A 291 -16.58 -4.22 -11.65
CA GLU A 291 -16.81 -5.66 -11.83
C GLU A 291 -17.81 -5.95 -12.95
N ALA A 292 -18.93 -5.21 -12.97
CA ALA A 292 -19.95 -5.34 -14.00
C ALA A 292 -19.46 -4.97 -15.42
N GLN A 293 -18.40 -4.17 -15.55
CA GLN A 293 -17.76 -3.85 -16.84
C GLN A 293 -16.74 -4.94 -17.28
N GLU A 294 -16.18 -5.68 -16.32
CA GLU A 294 -15.19 -6.74 -16.56
C GLU A 294 -15.83 -8.06 -16.99
N GLU A 295 -17.00 -8.41 -16.45
CA GLU A 295 -17.73 -9.64 -16.80
C GLU A 295 -18.52 -9.52 -18.11
N TYR A 296 -17.91 -9.91 -19.24
CA TYR A 296 -18.63 -9.98 -20.53
C TYR A 296 -19.49 -11.25 -20.65
N GLY A 297 -20.75 -11.15 -20.22
CA GLY A 297 -21.81 -12.11 -20.56
C GLY A 297 -22.15 -13.14 -19.48
N GLU A 298 -21.48 -13.09 -18.33
CA GLU A 298 -21.95 -13.69 -17.08
C GLU A 298 -22.62 -12.59 -16.23
N GLN A 299 -23.54 -12.98 -15.35
CA GLN A 299 -24.18 -12.02 -14.45
C GLN A 299 -23.28 -11.87 -13.22
N PRO A 300 -22.93 -10.63 -12.83
CA PRO A 300 -22.10 -10.42 -11.64
C PRO A 300 -22.80 -11.02 -10.43
N GLU A 301 -22.00 -11.63 -9.54
CA GLU A 301 -22.50 -12.31 -8.35
C GLU A 301 -23.32 -11.36 -7.47
N THR A 302 -22.88 -10.11 -7.39
CA THR A 302 -23.54 -9.01 -6.68
C THR A 302 -23.85 -7.87 -7.64
N VAL A 303 -25.03 -7.27 -7.51
CA VAL A 303 -25.44 -6.12 -8.32
C VAL A 303 -25.65 -4.92 -7.41
N SER A 304 -25.13 -3.77 -7.83
CA SER A 304 -25.38 -2.49 -7.16
C SER A 304 -26.88 -2.24 -6.98
N ARG A 305 -27.23 -1.68 -5.82
CA ARG A 305 -28.59 -1.29 -5.44
C ARG A 305 -28.86 0.21 -5.66
N ASP A 306 -27.87 0.95 -6.16
CA ASP A 306 -27.94 2.39 -6.42
C ASP A 306 -28.33 3.21 -5.17
N PHE A 307 -27.92 2.79 -3.96
CA PHE A 307 -28.21 3.51 -2.73
C PHE A 307 -27.69 4.93 -2.77
N ALA A 308 -26.46 5.16 -3.25
CA ALA A 308 -25.87 6.49 -3.34
C ALA A 308 -26.70 7.40 -4.25
N LYS A 309 -27.13 6.87 -5.41
CA LYS A 309 -27.94 7.59 -6.39
C LYS A 309 -29.34 7.93 -5.87
N ILE A 310 -29.97 7.02 -5.14
CA ILE A 310 -31.29 7.24 -4.53
C ILE A 310 -31.21 8.29 -3.42
N ALA A 311 -30.13 8.27 -2.63
CA ALA A 311 -29.92 9.14 -1.48
C ALA A 311 -29.51 10.58 -1.83
N LEU A 312 -29.04 10.78 -3.06
CA LEU A 312 -28.43 12.02 -3.56
C LEU A 312 -29.16 13.32 -3.16
N PRO A 313 -30.50 13.46 -3.28
CA PRO A 313 -31.20 14.69 -2.93
C PRO A 313 -31.11 15.10 -1.45
N GLU A 314 -30.90 14.14 -0.55
CA GLU A 314 -30.83 14.39 0.90
C GLU A 314 -29.38 14.49 1.39
N ILE A 315 -28.44 13.75 0.80
CA ILE A 315 -27.03 13.74 1.24
C ILE A 315 -26.23 14.93 0.69
N VAL A 316 -26.44 15.30 -0.59
CA VAL A 316 -25.66 16.37 -1.24
C VAL A 316 -25.80 17.71 -0.51
N PRO A 317 -27.01 18.18 -0.14
CA PRO A 317 -27.13 19.42 0.61
C PRO A 317 -26.39 19.41 1.96
N VAL A 318 -26.25 18.23 2.58
CA VAL A 318 -25.55 18.08 3.86
C VAL A 318 -24.06 18.14 3.66
N LEU A 319 -23.53 17.40 2.68
CA LEU A 319 -22.11 17.45 2.32
C LEU A 319 -21.68 18.87 1.96
N LEU A 320 -22.45 19.57 1.13
CA LEU A 320 -22.16 20.97 0.74
C LEU A 320 -22.22 21.93 1.93
N MET A 321 -23.08 21.67 2.93
CA MET A 321 -23.11 22.44 4.17
C MET A 321 -21.89 22.13 5.06
N LEU A 322 -21.49 20.85 5.16
CA LEU A 322 -20.31 20.44 5.92
C LEU A 322 -19.01 20.97 5.30
N LEU A 323 -18.95 21.13 3.97
CA LEU A 323 -17.83 21.80 3.31
C LEU A 323 -17.60 23.21 3.86
N THR A 324 -18.64 23.93 4.30
CA THR A 324 -18.50 25.29 4.88
C THR A 324 -18.04 25.32 6.35
N LYS A 325 -17.58 24.18 6.89
CA LYS A 325 -17.09 24.02 8.27
C LYS A 325 -15.56 23.96 8.34
N GLN A 326 -14.88 24.64 7.42
CA GLN A 326 -13.42 24.74 7.45
C GLN A 326 -12.98 25.52 8.69
N GLU A 327 -11.86 25.13 9.28
CA GLU A 327 -11.24 25.86 10.39
C GLU A 327 -9.94 26.53 9.92
N GLU A 328 -9.78 27.82 10.20
CA GLU A 328 -8.60 28.61 9.74
C GLU A 328 -7.28 28.09 10.31
N ASP A 329 -7.33 27.59 11.55
CA ASP A 329 -6.17 27.17 12.36
C ASP A 329 -6.05 25.64 12.49
N ALA A 330 -6.81 24.86 11.69
CA ALA A 330 -6.69 23.39 11.71
C ALA A 330 -5.28 22.95 11.32
N ASP A 331 -4.77 21.95 12.03
CA ASP A 331 -3.49 21.32 11.69
C ASP A 331 -3.61 20.60 10.34
N GLU A 332 -2.52 20.53 9.57
CA GLU A 332 -2.52 19.86 8.26
C GLU A 332 -2.81 18.36 8.40
N ASP A 333 -2.44 17.76 9.54
CA ASP A 333 -2.66 16.34 9.87
C ASP A 333 -4.06 16.05 10.48
N GLU A 334 -4.91 17.07 10.66
CA GLU A 334 -6.21 16.91 11.31
C GLU A 334 -7.33 16.49 10.35
N TRP A 335 -7.89 15.29 10.55
CA TRP A 335 -9.07 14.83 9.81
C TRP A 335 -10.37 15.36 10.41
N ASN A 336 -11.03 16.30 9.70
CA ASN A 336 -12.26 16.96 10.17
C ASN A 336 -13.45 16.77 9.20
N VAL A 337 -14.62 17.26 9.61
CA VAL A 337 -15.89 17.07 8.88
C VAL A 337 -15.91 17.72 7.49
N SER A 338 -15.18 18.82 7.28
CA SER A 338 -15.10 19.48 5.97
C SER A 338 -14.29 18.65 4.97
N MET A 339 -13.17 18.08 5.43
CA MET A 339 -12.34 17.17 4.62
C MET A 339 -13.10 15.88 4.29
N ALA A 340 -13.73 15.26 5.30
CA ALA A 340 -14.56 14.08 5.10
C ALA A 340 -15.70 14.32 4.09
N ALA A 341 -16.33 15.49 4.15
CA ALA A 341 -17.39 15.85 3.20
C ALA A 341 -16.87 16.02 1.75
N GLY A 342 -15.67 16.60 1.56
CA GLY A 342 -15.04 16.72 0.24
C GLY A 342 -14.65 15.38 -0.38
N THR A 343 -14.09 14.46 0.44
CA THR A 343 -13.80 13.09 0.02
C THR A 343 -15.07 12.33 -0.32
N CYS A 344 -16.08 12.37 0.56
CA CYS A 344 -17.38 11.73 0.33
C CYS A 344 -18.07 12.28 -0.93
N LEU A 345 -18.01 13.59 -1.18
CA LEU A 345 -18.55 14.19 -2.40
C LEU A 345 -17.84 13.70 -3.68
N SER A 346 -16.52 13.47 -3.60
CA SER A 346 -15.75 12.96 -4.73
C SER A 346 -16.07 11.48 -5.01
N LEU A 347 -16.15 10.66 -3.96
CA LEU A 347 -16.62 9.27 -4.07
C LEU A 347 -18.05 9.20 -4.60
N LEU A 348 -18.93 10.09 -4.14
CA LEU A 348 -20.30 10.18 -4.63
C LEU A 348 -20.34 10.51 -6.13
N ALA A 349 -19.47 11.41 -6.60
CA ALA A 349 -19.34 11.72 -8.03
C ALA A 349 -18.90 10.49 -8.84
N GLY A 350 -17.96 9.68 -8.32
CA GLY A 350 -17.56 8.40 -8.92
C GLY A 350 -18.71 7.40 -9.01
N ALA A 351 -19.47 7.23 -7.92
CA ALA A 351 -20.56 6.25 -7.84
C ALA A 351 -21.78 6.60 -8.72
N VAL A 352 -22.17 7.89 -8.75
CA VAL A 352 -23.43 8.32 -9.41
C VAL A 352 -23.23 9.04 -10.75
N GLN A 353 -21.96 9.30 -11.11
CA GLN A 353 -21.53 9.92 -12.36
C GLN A 353 -22.31 11.22 -12.64
N ASP A 354 -22.81 11.44 -13.85
CA ASP A 354 -23.53 12.64 -14.29
C ASP A 354 -24.64 13.12 -13.34
N SER A 355 -25.23 12.20 -12.57
CA SER A 355 -26.34 12.51 -11.65
C SER A 355 -25.94 13.51 -10.56
N ILE A 356 -24.64 13.63 -10.24
CA ILE A 356 -24.12 14.57 -9.22
C ILE A 356 -24.14 16.03 -9.67
N VAL A 357 -24.05 16.28 -10.98
CA VAL A 357 -23.78 17.60 -11.54
C VAL A 357 -24.94 18.56 -11.24
N GLY A 358 -26.18 18.15 -11.55
CA GLY A 358 -27.36 19.00 -11.38
C GLY A 358 -27.56 19.52 -9.94
N PRO A 359 -27.40 18.67 -8.91
CA PRO A 359 -27.55 19.08 -7.51
C PRO A 359 -26.41 19.95 -6.95
N VAL A 360 -25.19 19.81 -7.45
CA VAL A 360 -24.01 20.54 -6.93
C VAL A 360 -23.84 21.92 -7.57
N ILE A 361 -24.11 22.06 -8.87
CA ILE A 361 -23.88 23.31 -9.61
C ILE A 361 -24.59 24.54 -9.02
N PRO A 362 -25.86 24.48 -8.57
CA PRO A 362 -26.53 25.63 -7.96
C PRO A 362 -25.81 26.16 -6.71
N PHE A 363 -25.18 25.29 -5.92
CA PHE A 363 -24.39 25.69 -4.75
C PHE A 363 -23.12 26.42 -5.18
N ILE A 364 -22.43 25.93 -6.22
CA ILE A 364 -21.21 26.56 -6.74
C ILE A 364 -21.54 27.95 -7.27
N GLU A 365 -22.54 28.08 -8.14
CA GLU A 365 -22.94 29.37 -8.74
C GLU A 365 -23.37 30.39 -7.68
N GLY A 366 -24.02 29.94 -6.60
CA GLY A 366 -24.48 30.79 -5.50
C GLY A 366 -23.36 31.30 -4.60
N ASN A 367 -22.24 30.56 -4.48
CA ASN A 367 -21.23 30.79 -3.44
C ASN A 367 -19.84 31.20 -3.97
N ILE A 368 -19.51 30.93 -5.23
CA ILE A 368 -18.17 31.17 -5.81
C ILE A 368 -17.70 32.64 -5.75
N LYS A 369 -18.62 33.58 -5.56
CA LYS A 369 -18.35 35.03 -5.39
C LYS A 369 -18.78 35.58 -4.03
N SER A 370 -19.00 34.71 -3.04
CA SER A 370 -19.40 35.13 -1.69
C SER A 370 -18.34 36.05 -1.05
N GLU A 371 -18.77 36.97 -0.20
CA GLU A 371 -17.83 37.77 0.62
C GLU A 371 -17.16 36.90 1.69
N ASP A 372 -17.85 35.87 2.16
CA ASP A 372 -17.34 34.89 3.11
C ASP A 372 -16.46 33.85 2.41
N TRP A 373 -15.23 33.71 2.88
CA TRP A 373 -14.24 32.83 2.27
C TRP A 373 -14.60 31.34 2.45
N HIS A 374 -15.27 30.95 3.54
CA HIS A 374 -15.73 29.57 3.75
C HIS A 374 -16.66 29.11 2.61
N HIS A 375 -17.53 30.00 2.15
CA HIS A 375 -18.44 29.72 1.05
C HIS A 375 -17.73 29.73 -0.31
N ARG A 376 -16.76 30.63 -0.52
CA ARG A 376 -15.95 30.64 -1.76
C ARG A 376 -15.11 29.37 -1.87
N GLU A 377 -14.39 29.01 -0.82
CA GLU A 377 -13.56 27.81 -0.75
C GLU A 377 -14.43 26.57 -0.96
N ALA A 378 -15.55 26.43 -0.23
CA ALA A 378 -16.45 25.29 -0.37
C ALA A 378 -17.01 25.15 -1.79
N ALA A 379 -17.26 26.26 -2.50
CA ALA A 379 -17.70 26.23 -3.89
C ALA A 379 -16.60 25.73 -4.83
N VAL A 380 -15.36 26.14 -4.62
CA VAL A 380 -14.20 25.65 -5.39
C VAL A 380 -13.95 24.18 -5.07
N MET A 381 -13.97 23.78 -3.79
CA MET A 381 -13.82 22.39 -3.35
C MET A 381 -14.89 21.50 -3.99
N ALA A 382 -16.17 21.89 -3.88
CA ALA A 382 -17.27 21.14 -4.49
C ALA A 382 -17.15 21.03 -6.01
N PHE A 383 -16.69 22.09 -6.69
CA PHE A 383 -16.45 22.04 -8.13
C PHE A 383 -15.31 21.08 -8.46
N GLY A 384 -14.19 21.18 -7.74
CA GLY A 384 -13.08 20.25 -7.82
C GLY A 384 -13.59 18.83 -7.64
N SER A 385 -14.19 18.50 -6.50
CA SER A 385 -14.70 17.18 -6.11
C SER A 385 -15.47 16.42 -7.19
N ILE A 386 -16.25 17.11 -8.04
CA ILE A 386 -17.09 16.48 -9.07
C ILE A 386 -16.45 16.38 -10.47
N LEU A 387 -15.19 16.77 -10.64
CA LEU A 387 -14.50 16.69 -11.96
C LEU A 387 -14.10 15.27 -12.36
N GLU A 388 -14.27 14.30 -11.47
CA GLU A 388 -13.97 12.89 -11.70
C GLU A 388 -15.24 12.08 -11.40
N GLY A 389 -15.54 11.09 -12.24
CA GLY A 389 -16.78 10.31 -12.19
C GLY A 389 -17.74 10.62 -13.36
N PRO A 390 -18.28 11.84 -13.49
CA PRO A 390 -19.14 12.22 -14.62
C PRO A 390 -18.43 12.13 -15.98
N ASP A 391 -19.22 12.02 -17.05
CA ASP A 391 -18.71 11.99 -18.41
C ASP A 391 -17.97 13.31 -18.74
N PRO A 392 -16.73 13.24 -19.27
CA PRO A 392 -15.99 14.43 -19.69
C PRO A 392 -16.75 15.37 -20.63
N GLU A 393 -17.65 14.86 -21.48
CA GLU A 393 -18.49 15.67 -22.37
C GLU A 393 -19.49 16.55 -21.59
N VAL A 394 -19.99 16.07 -20.44
CA VAL A 394 -20.89 16.81 -19.56
C VAL A 394 -20.12 17.88 -18.77
N LEU A 395 -18.90 17.57 -18.32
CA LEU A 395 -18.07 18.48 -17.52
C LEU A 395 -17.42 19.59 -18.35
N THR A 396 -17.02 19.28 -19.59
CA THR A 396 -16.35 20.21 -20.52
C THR A 396 -16.98 21.60 -20.61
N PRO A 397 -18.30 21.77 -20.85
CA PRO A 397 -18.91 23.11 -20.94
C PRO A 397 -18.83 23.89 -19.62
N LEU A 398 -18.97 23.20 -18.47
CA LEU A 398 -18.90 23.80 -17.14
C LEU A 398 -17.49 24.32 -16.85
N VAL A 399 -16.49 23.52 -17.16
CA VAL A 399 -15.08 23.86 -16.98
C VAL A 399 -14.68 25.01 -17.89
N ASN A 400 -15.11 25.01 -19.17
CA ASN A 400 -14.87 26.13 -20.08
C ASN A 400 -15.41 27.47 -19.53
N GLN A 401 -16.53 27.44 -18.79
CA GLN A 401 -17.11 28.62 -18.17
C GLN A 401 -16.40 29.03 -16.88
N ALA A 402 -15.99 28.06 -16.05
CA ALA A 402 -15.38 28.30 -14.75
C ALA A 402 -13.88 28.63 -14.82
N LEU A 403 -13.16 28.08 -15.81
CA LEU A 403 -11.70 28.14 -15.86
C LEU A 403 -11.11 29.56 -15.80
N PRO A 404 -11.63 30.59 -16.52
CA PRO A 404 -11.12 31.95 -16.36
C PRO A 404 -11.26 32.49 -14.94
N LEU A 405 -12.38 32.20 -14.28
CA LEU A 405 -12.62 32.63 -12.90
C LEU A 405 -11.68 31.91 -11.93
N LEU A 406 -11.48 30.60 -12.10
CA LEU A 406 -10.55 29.82 -11.26
C LEU A 406 -9.11 30.32 -11.40
N ILE A 407 -8.67 30.67 -12.62
CA ILE A 407 -7.36 31.29 -12.85
C ILE A 407 -7.25 32.62 -12.09
N ASP A 408 -8.29 33.45 -12.11
CA ASP A 408 -8.32 34.72 -11.35
C ASP A 408 -8.32 34.48 -9.83
N MET A 409 -8.96 33.41 -9.35
CA MET A 409 -9.04 33.04 -7.92
C MET A 409 -7.71 32.59 -7.32
N MET A 410 -6.68 32.29 -8.13
CA MET A 410 -5.31 32.13 -7.66
C MET A 410 -4.74 33.39 -7.00
N ALA A 411 -5.40 34.55 -7.21
CA ALA A 411 -5.07 35.81 -6.56
C ALA A 411 -6.08 36.20 -5.45
N ASP A 412 -6.89 35.27 -4.93
CA ASP A 412 -7.81 35.55 -3.81
C ASP A 412 -7.04 36.04 -2.56
N ALA A 413 -7.69 36.87 -1.76
CA ALA A 413 -7.10 37.43 -0.54
C ALA A 413 -6.92 36.37 0.56
N ASN A 414 -7.75 35.32 0.55
CA ASN A 414 -7.71 34.24 1.52
C ASN A 414 -6.84 33.07 1.00
N VAL A 415 -5.99 32.54 1.89
CA VAL A 415 -4.99 31.51 1.54
C VAL A 415 -5.65 30.17 1.25
N GLN A 416 -6.69 29.81 2.00
CA GLN A 416 -7.44 28.56 1.85
C GLN A 416 -8.16 28.51 0.51
N VAL A 417 -8.75 29.62 0.06
CA VAL A 417 -9.34 29.72 -1.28
C VAL A 417 -8.29 29.50 -2.37
N LYS A 418 -7.10 30.10 -2.24
CA LYS A 418 -6.00 29.92 -3.20
C LYS A 418 -5.49 28.47 -3.21
N ASP A 419 -5.37 27.83 -2.05
CA ASP A 419 -4.93 26.44 -1.90
C ASP A 419 -5.87 25.48 -2.67
N THR A 420 -7.16 25.55 -2.37
CA THR A 420 -8.19 24.73 -3.03
C THR A 420 -8.32 25.07 -4.52
N THR A 421 -8.09 26.32 -4.91
CA THR A 421 -8.05 26.72 -6.32
C THR A 421 -6.88 26.09 -7.05
N ALA A 422 -5.69 26.08 -6.46
CA ALA A 422 -4.50 25.43 -7.04
C ALA A 422 -4.72 23.93 -7.23
N TRP A 423 -5.27 23.26 -6.21
CA TRP A 423 -5.67 21.85 -6.30
C TRP A 423 -6.72 21.62 -7.41
N THR A 424 -7.77 22.43 -7.47
CA THR A 424 -8.83 22.31 -8.49
C THR A 424 -8.28 22.50 -9.90
N LEU A 425 -7.37 23.46 -10.11
CA LEU A 425 -6.69 23.65 -11.39
C LEU A 425 -5.83 22.44 -11.76
N GLY A 426 -5.12 21.85 -10.79
CA GLY A 426 -4.36 20.62 -11.02
C GLY A 426 -5.23 19.43 -11.41
N ARG A 427 -6.44 19.34 -10.85
CA ARG A 427 -7.44 18.34 -11.21
C ARG A 427 -7.98 18.53 -12.63
N ILE A 428 -8.19 19.78 -13.04
CA ILE A 428 -8.56 20.10 -14.43
C ILE A 428 -7.43 19.72 -15.39
N CYS A 429 -6.17 20.01 -15.03
CA CYS A 429 -5.01 19.61 -15.83
C CYS A 429 -4.95 18.09 -16.01
N ASP A 430 -5.26 17.32 -14.98
CA ASP A 430 -5.21 15.85 -14.98
C ASP A 430 -6.35 15.22 -15.80
N THR A 431 -7.59 15.58 -15.47
CA THR A 431 -8.78 14.87 -15.98
C THR A 431 -9.35 15.46 -17.28
N LEU A 432 -9.14 16.75 -17.51
CA LEU A 432 -9.89 17.54 -18.50
C LEU A 432 -8.97 18.45 -19.33
N ILE A 433 -7.76 17.98 -19.63
CA ILE A 433 -6.72 18.72 -20.36
C ILE A 433 -7.23 19.36 -21.67
N ASN A 434 -8.16 18.69 -22.37
CA ASN A 434 -8.75 19.15 -23.62
C ASN A 434 -9.55 20.46 -23.49
N THR A 435 -9.96 20.83 -22.27
CA THR A 435 -10.63 22.10 -21.98
C THR A 435 -9.65 23.29 -21.97
N ILE A 436 -8.36 23.03 -21.74
CA ILE A 436 -7.30 24.04 -21.67
C ILE A 436 -6.85 24.38 -23.10
N LYS A 437 -7.55 25.33 -23.71
CA LYS A 437 -7.22 25.84 -25.05
C LYS A 437 -5.85 26.53 -25.06
N PRO A 438 -4.88 26.08 -25.90
CA PRO A 438 -3.53 26.64 -25.93
C PRO A 438 -3.49 28.16 -26.15
N ASP A 439 -4.34 28.69 -27.03
CA ASP A 439 -4.33 30.11 -27.42
C ASP A 439 -5.06 31.03 -26.44
N VAL A 440 -5.84 30.48 -25.50
CA VAL A 440 -6.72 31.26 -24.63
C VAL A 440 -6.37 31.09 -23.15
N HIS A 441 -6.20 29.85 -22.71
CA HIS A 441 -6.15 29.51 -21.29
C HIS A 441 -4.73 29.15 -20.83
N LEU A 442 -3.90 28.59 -21.69
CA LEU A 442 -2.60 28.05 -21.30
C LEU A 442 -1.65 29.10 -20.73
N HIS A 443 -1.52 30.27 -21.39
CA HIS A 443 -0.66 31.33 -20.89
C HIS A 443 -1.10 31.90 -19.53
N PRO A 444 -2.38 32.31 -19.33
CA PRO A 444 -2.86 32.74 -18.02
C PRO A 444 -2.72 31.67 -16.93
N LEU A 445 -3.00 30.40 -17.27
CA LEU A 445 -2.86 29.29 -16.33
C LEU A 445 -1.42 29.12 -15.86
N ILE A 446 -0.47 29.02 -16.79
CA ILE A 446 0.96 28.88 -16.46
C ILE A 446 1.43 30.09 -15.64
N GLN A 447 1.00 31.30 -16.01
CA GLN A 447 1.36 32.50 -15.27
C GLN A 447 0.84 32.45 -13.82
N ALA A 448 -0.40 32.01 -13.61
CA ALA A 448 -0.99 31.88 -12.28
C ALA A 448 -0.25 30.82 -11.44
N LEU A 449 0.00 29.63 -12.00
CA LEU A 449 0.72 28.55 -11.32
C LEU A 449 2.16 28.95 -10.97
N VAL A 450 2.91 29.54 -11.91
CA VAL A 450 4.28 30.02 -11.67
C VAL A 450 4.33 31.14 -10.65
N THR A 451 3.28 31.97 -10.57
CA THR A 451 3.18 32.98 -9.50
C THR A 451 2.90 32.31 -8.15
N GLY A 452 2.04 31.30 -8.12
CA GLY A 452 1.72 30.49 -6.93
C GLY A 452 2.92 29.73 -6.35
N LEU A 453 3.95 29.43 -7.16
CA LEU A 453 5.23 28.87 -6.67
C LEU A 453 5.99 29.78 -5.69
N ARG A 454 5.52 31.01 -5.44
CA ARG A 454 6.08 31.96 -4.46
C ARG A 454 5.19 32.19 -3.24
N ASP A 455 4.10 31.43 -3.12
CA ASP A 455 3.11 31.56 -2.05
C ASP A 455 3.45 30.64 -0.86
N THR A 456 2.47 30.33 -0.02
CA THR A 456 2.63 29.42 1.13
C THR A 456 2.97 27.99 0.70
N PRO A 457 3.66 27.19 1.54
CA PRO A 457 4.04 25.80 1.27
C PRO A 457 2.99 24.93 0.57
N ARG A 458 1.76 24.89 1.09
CA ARG A 458 0.66 24.10 0.51
C ARG A 458 0.27 24.53 -0.90
N ILE A 459 0.16 25.85 -1.13
CA ILE A 459 -0.13 26.39 -2.47
C ILE A 459 0.99 26.04 -3.43
N VAL A 460 2.26 26.12 -2.99
CA VAL A 460 3.41 25.74 -3.83
C VAL A 460 3.33 24.26 -4.20
N ALA A 461 3.04 23.37 -3.25
CA ALA A 461 2.88 21.93 -3.51
C ALA A 461 1.77 21.67 -4.53
N ASN A 462 0.58 22.28 -4.36
CA ASN A 462 -0.53 22.16 -5.30
C ASN A 462 -0.22 22.77 -6.68
N CYS A 463 0.53 23.87 -6.74
CA CYS A 463 0.99 24.43 -8.02
C CYS A 463 2.00 23.53 -8.73
N CYS A 464 2.92 22.91 -7.99
CA CYS A 464 3.84 21.91 -8.54
C CYS A 464 3.08 20.71 -9.10
N TRP A 465 2.11 20.18 -8.36
CA TRP A 465 1.25 19.08 -8.80
C TRP A 465 0.43 19.45 -10.06
N ALA A 466 -0.15 20.65 -10.11
CA ALA A 466 -0.86 21.13 -11.29
C ALA A 466 0.05 21.28 -12.52
N LEU A 467 1.28 21.76 -12.33
CA LEU A 467 2.28 21.85 -13.41
C LEU A 467 2.73 20.46 -13.88
N MET A 468 2.87 19.51 -12.97
CA MET A 468 3.20 18.11 -13.25
C MET A 468 2.15 17.47 -14.16
N ASN A 469 0.87 17.51 -13.76
CA ASN A 469 -0.24 16.98 -14.55
C ASN A 469 -0.34 17.67 -15.92
N LEU A 470 -0.11 19.00 -15.96
CA LEU A 470 -0.08 19.73 -17.22
C LEU A 470 1.00 19.19 -18.18
N ALA A 471 2.19 18.85 -17.69
CA ALA A 471 3.25 18.28 -18.51
C ALA A 471 2.93 16.86 -18.98
N GLU A 472 2.43 16.01 -18.08
CA GLU A 472 2.16 14.60 -18.39
C GLU A 472 0.99 14.44 -19.36
N GLN A 473 -0.14 15.10 -19.08
CA GLN A 473 -1.34 14.98 -19.92
C GLN A 473 -1.15 15.62 -21.29
N THR A 474 -0.37 16.71 -21.38
CA THR A 474 -0.01 17.24 -22.70
C THR A 474 0.90 16.27 -23.45
N ALA A 475 1.90 15.65 -22.81
CA ALA A 475 2.78 14.66 -23.41
C ALA A 475 2.01 13.46 -24.00
N MET A 476 1.04 12.91 -23.27
CA MET A 476 0.22 11.78 -23.72
C MET A 476 -0.67 12.12 -24.93
N ALA A 477 -1.07 13.40 -25.08
CA ALA A 477 -1.83 13.87 -26.22
C ALA A 477 -0.97 14.07 -27.49
N TYR A 478 0.37 13.99 -27.40
CA TYR A 478 1.25 14.05 -28.56
C TYR A 478 1.45 12.67 -29.19
N ASP A 479 1.40 12.66 -30.53
CA ASP A 479 1.80 11.51 -31.33
C ASP A 479 3.33 11.51 -31.48
N GLU A 480 4.01 10.48 -30.94
CA GLU A 480 5.47 10.30 -31.01
C GLU A 480 6.00 10.32 -32.46
N ASP A 481 5.14 10.00 -33.43
CA ASP A 481 5.49 10.01 -34.86
C ASP A 481 5.59 11.44 -35.46
N SER A 482 5.30 12.50 -34.67
CA SER A 482 5.40 13.89 -35.10
C SER A 482 6.37 14.71 -34.22
N PRO A 483 7.59 15.04 -34.69
CA PRO A 483 8.60 15.75 -33.91
C PRO A 483 8.34 17.27 -33.86
N GLN A 484 7.08 17.70 -33.75
CA GLN A 484 6.71 19.10 -33.70
C GLN A 484 6.87 19.65 -32.27
N PRO A 485 7.31 20.92 -32.10
CA PRO A 485 7.31 21.58 -30.81
C PRO A 485 5.93 21.53 -30.16
N THR A 486 5.91 21.24 -28.87
CA THR A 486 4.68 21.25 -28.08
C THR A 486 4.21 22.68 -27.82
N HIS A 487 2.92 22.88 -27.53
CA HIS A 487 2.41 24.18 -27.07
C HIS A 487 3.08 24.65 -25.76
N LEU A 488 3.65 23.72 -24.98
CA LEU A 488 4.41 23.99 -23.76
C LEU A 488 5.86 24.41 -24.01
N SER A 489 6.44 24.11 -25.18
CA SER A 489 7.86 24.34 -25.47
C SER A 489 8.33 25.78 -25.20
N GLN A 490 7.49 26.77 -25.50
CA GLN A 490 7.80 28.18 -25.26
C GLN A 490 7.88 28.57 -23.77
N TYR A 491 7.25 27.78 -22.89
CA TYR A 491 7.19 28.03 -21.45
C TYR A 491 8.22 27.21 -20.66
N TYR A 492 8.74 26.11 -21.25
CA TYR A 492 9.65 25.16 -20.61
C TYR A 492 10.79 25.84 -19.84
N GLN A 493 11.53 26.75 -20.47
CA GLN A 493 12.67 27.41 -19.83
C GLN A 493 12.26 28.21 -18.59
N HIS A 494 11.11 28.89 -18.61
CA HIS A 494 10.65 29.72 -17.51
C HIS A 494 10.08 28.87 -16.37
N ILE A 495 9.33 27.81 -16.69
CA ILE A 495 8.77 26.89 -15.69
C ILE A 495 9.91 26.15 -14.98
N MET A 496 10.86 25.58 -15.73
CA MET A 496 12.02 24.89 -15.16
C MET A 496 12.84 25.80 -14.26
N ALA A 497 13.05 27.06 -14.66
CA ALA A 497 13.75 28.04 -13.82
C ALA A 497 12.99 28.36 -12.54
N ALA A 498 11.66 28.48 -12.59
CA ALA A 498 10.84 28.74 -11.42
C ALA A 498 10.84 27.55 -10.44
N LEU A 499 10.68 26.31 -10.94
CA LEU A 499 10.78 25.11 -10.10
C LEU A 499 12.18 24.94 -9.49
N LEU A 500 13.23 25.22 -10.26
CA LEU A 500 14.59 25.24 -9.73
C LEU A 500 14.77 26.30 -8.64
N GLN A 501 14.09 27.45 -8.72
CA GLN A 501 14.14 28.46 -7.68
C GLN A 501 13.44 27.98 -6.39
N VAL A 502 12.28 27.33 -6.50
CA VAL A 502 11.57 26.74 -5.34
C VAL A 502 12.46 25.75 -4.61
N THR A 503 13.21 24.95 -5.36
CA THR A 503 14.09 23.92 -4.79
C THR A 503 15.34 24.44 -4.07
N GLU A 504 15.58 25.75 -4.07
CA GLU A 504 16.64 26.41 -3.27
C GLU A 504 16.19 26.74 -1.84
N SER A 505 14.91 26.54 -1.52
CA SER A 505 14.38 26.81 -0.20
C SER A 505 15.00 25.91 0.88
N PRO A 506 15.35 26.46 2.07
CA PRO A 506 15.93 25.68 3.15
C PRO A 506 14.92 24.79 3.89
N SER A 507 13.62 25.12 3.82
CA SER A 507 12.51 24.34 4.40
C SER A 507 11.90 23.38 3.37
N ASN A 508 11.17 22.38 3.85
CA ASN A 508 10.32 21.50 3.05
C ASN A 508 8.98 21.23 3.76
N GLU A 509 8.41 22.25 4.40
CA GLU A 509 7.04 22.18 4.94
C GLU A 509 6.04 21.75 3.85
N ALA A 510 4.99 21.00 4.21
CA ALA A 510 4.01 20.44 3.27
C ALA A 510 4.63 19.73 2.03
N ASN A 511 5.87 19.25 2.12
CA ASN A 511 6.62 18.60 1.04
C ASN A 511 6.77 19.42 -0.26
N PHE A 512 6.64 20.76 -0.22
CA PHE A 512 6.61 21.59 -1.43
C PHE A 512 7.88 21.46 -2.29
N ARG A 513 9.04 21.21 -1.67
CA ARG A 513 10.32 21.08 -2.37
C ARG A 513 10.41 19.74 -3.07
N THR A 514 9.94 18.67 -2.43
CA THR A 514 9.80 17.35 -3.05
C THR A 514 8.87 17.43 -4.26
N ALA A 515 7.69 18.05 -4.10
CA ALA A 515 6.74 18.27 -5.19
C ALA A 515 7.36 19.08 -6.35
N ALA A 516 8.22 20.07 -6.07
CA ALA A 516 8.93 20.81 -7.10
C ALA A 516 9.94 19.96 -7.87
N TYR A 517 10.65 19.04 -7.20
CA TYR A 517 11.53 18.08 -7.87
C TYR A 517 10.75 17.05 -8.71
N GLU A 518 9.60 16.58 -8.23
CA GLU A 518 8.69 15.70 -8.99
C GLU A 518 8.16 16.40 -10.24
N ALA A 519 7.73 17.66 -10.13
CA ALA A 519 7.34 18.47 -11.28
C ALA A 519 8.50 18.63 -12.28
N ILE A 520 9.73 18.86 -11.81
CA ILE A 520 10.92 18.88 -12.69
C ILE A 520 11.07 17.55 -13.43
N VAL A 521 10.90 16.41 -12.74
CA VAL A 521 10.98 15.07 -13.34
C VAL A 521 9.89 14.86 -14.40
N ALA A 522 8.65 15.26 -14.14
CA ALA A 522 7.58 15.18 -15.14
C ALA A 522 7.90 15.98 -16.40
N TYR A 523 8.40 17.22 -16.27
CA TYR A 523 8.85 18.01 -17.41
C TYR A 523 10.05 17.38 -18.13
N VAL A 524 10.96 16.71 -17.42
CA VAL A 524 12.05 15.95 -18.06
C VAL A 524 11.49 14.81 -18.91
N ASN A 525 10.56 14.03 -18.36
CA ASN A 525 9.96 12.89 -19.06
C ASN A 525 9.16 13.35 -20.29
N ALA A 526 8.36 14.43 -20.14
CA ALA A 526 7.54 15.04 -21.18
C ALA A 526 8.31 15.81 -22.26
N ALA A 527 9.62 16.04 -22.09
CA ALA A 527 10.38 16.94 -22.95
C ALA A 527 10.43 16.49 -24.43
N SER A 528 10.08 17.40 -25.34
CA SER A 528 10.26 17.23 -26.79
C SER A 528 11.69 17.57 -27.25
N PRO A 529 12.12 17.15 -28.46
CA PRO A 529 13.49 17.34 -28.93
C PRO A 529 14.00 18.79 -28.92
N ASP A 530 13.11 19.77 -29.13
CA ASP A 530 13.45 21.21 -29.16
C ASP A 530 13.81 21.80 -27.78
N VAL A 531 13.34 21.18 -26.69
CA VAL A 531 13.61 21.64 -25.30
C VAL A 531 14.71 20.83 -24.61
N ILE A 532 15.34 19.86 -25.29
CA ILE A 532 16.49 19.11 -24.78
C ILE A 532 17.64 20.00 -24.26
N PRO A 533 17.97 21.15 -24.88
CA PRO A 533 18.97 22.06 -24.30
C PRO A 533 18.62 22.56 -22.89
N VAL A 534 17.33 22.73 -22.59
CA VAL A 534 16.86 23.10 -21.23
C VAL A 534 17.11 21.95 -20.26
N ILE A 535 16.86 20.70 -20.67
CA ILE A 535 17.11 19.50 -19.87
C ILE A 535 18.61 19.32 -19.58
N GLN A 536 19.47 19.56 -20.57
CA GLN A 536 20.93 19.53 -20.39
C GLN A 536 21.41 20.59 -19.39
N ASN A 537 20.88 21.81 -19.45
CA ASN A 537 21.21 22.85 -18.46
C ASN A 537 20.69 22.50 -17.05
N THR A 538 19.55 21.82 -16.98
CA THR A 538 18.96 21.37 -15.71
C THR A 538 19.89 20.37 -15.02
N VAL A 539 20.33 19.30 -15.70
CA VAL A 539 21.24 18.33 -15.08
C VAL A 539 22.57 18.95 -14.66
N VAL A 540 23.11 19.92 -15.42
CA VAL A 540 24.32 20.64 -15.01
C VAL A 540 24.12 21.37 -13.68
N THR A 541 22.96 22.01 -13.51
CA THR A 541 22.57 22.73 -12.28
C THR A 541 22.39 21.74 -11.11
N ILE A 542 21.71 20.63 -11.34
CA ILE A 542 21.51 19.57 -10.33
C ILE A 542 22.85 19.00 -9.88
N LEU A 543 23.78 18.71 -10.80
CA LEU A 543 25.11 18.22 -10.45
C LEU A 543 25.95 19.24 -9.66
N GLN A 544 25.79 20.54 -9.93
CA GLN A 544 26.41 21.59 -9.11
C GLN A 544 25.86 21.59 -7.67
N ARG A 545 24.56 21.33 -7.50
CA ARG A 545 23.92 21.22 -6.18
C ARG A 545 24.37 19.98 -5.42
N VAL A 546 24.44 18.83 -6.07
CA VAL A 546 25.01 17.60 -5.48
C VAL A 546 26.44 17.86 -4.98
N GLU A 547 27.27 18.48 -5.82
CA GLU A 547 28.65 18.84 -5.48
C GLU A 547 28.72 19.77 -4.26
N HIS A 548 27.86 20.79 -4.19
CA HIS A 548 27.78 21.69 -3.04
C HIS A 548 27.38 20.95 -1.75
N LEU A 549 26.34 20.10 -1.81
CA LEU A 549 25.85 19.35 -0.66
C LEU A 549 26.88 18.35 -0.12
N LEU A 550 27.72 17.78 -1.00
CA LEU A 550 28.84 16.92 -0.60
C LEU A 550 29.93 17.71 0.15
N GLN A 551 30.21 18.96 -0.25
CA GLN A 551 31.22 19.80 0.39
C GLN A 551 30.83 20.21 1.82
N ILE A 552 29.54 20.40 2.08
CA ILE A 552 29.03 20.83 3.39
C ILE A 552 28.65 19.65 4.31
N HIS A 553 28.73 18.39 3.85
CA HIS A 553 28.32 17.21 4.61
C HIS A 553 28.90 17.17 6.04
N ASN A 554 30.19 17.49 6.20
CA ASN A 554 30.87 17.46 7.50
C ASN A 554 30.43 18.58 8.47
N GLN A 555 29.62 19.54 7.99
CA GLN A 555 29.11 20.65 8.78
C GLN A 555 27.71 20.37 9.38
N ILE A 556 27.11 19.23 9.03
CA ILE A 556 25.76 18.84 9.46
C ILE A 556 25.85 18.16 10.83
N VAL A 557 25.29 18.81 11.85
CA VAL A 557 25.35 18.33 13.25
C VAL A 557 23.97 17.91 13.77
N GLY A 558 22.88 18.55 13.33
CA GLY A 558 21.51 18.25 13.76
C GLY A 558 20.89 17.03 13.06
N VAL A 559 19.99 16.32 13.76
CA VAL A 559 19.23 15.19 13.18
C VAL A 559 18.27 15.70 12.10
N ASP A 560 17.60 16.83 12.36
CA ASP A 560 16.67 17.43 11.39
C ASP A 560 17.42 17.94 10.15
N ASP A 561 18.57 18.60 10.33
CA ASP A 561 19.45 19.01 9.23
C ASP A 561 19.94 17.80 8.42
N ARG A 562 20.22 16.68 9.09
CA ARG A 562 20.63 15.43 8.43
C ARG A 562 19.50 14.81 7.64
N ASN A 563 18.28 14.81 8.16
CA ASN A 563 17.09 14.30 7.46
C ASN A 563 16.78 15.16 6.23
N ASN A 564 16.77 16.49 6.39
CA ASN A 564 16.62 17.46 5.29
C ASN A 564 17.70 17.26 4.21
N TRP A 565 18.95 17.02 4.62
CA TRP A 565 20.05 16.74 3.68
C TRP A 565 19.87 15.40 2.95
N ASN A 566 19.46 14.32 3.66
CA ASN A 566 19.23 13.01 3.04
C ASN A 566 18.11 13.10 1.98
N GLU A 567 17.01 13.76 2.31
CA GLU A 567 15.88 13.99 1.40
C GLU A 567 16.31 14.79 0.16
N LEU A 568 17.10 15.86 0.33
CA LEU A 568 17.68 16.62 -0.79
C LEU A 568 18.53 15.74 -1.71
N GLN A 569 19.36 14.87 -1.15
CA GLN A 569 20.19 13.97 -1.95
C GLN A 569 19.35 12.99 -2.76
N GLY A 570 18.32 12.40 -2.15
CA GLY A 570 17.38 11.52 -2.84
C GLY A 570 16.68 12.22 -4.00
N ASN A 571 16.12 13.39 -3.75
CA ASN A 571 15.48 14.23 -4.77
C ASN A 571 16.42 14.60 -5.94
N LEU A 572 17.66 14.98 -5.65
CA LEU A 572 18.66 15.29 -6.70
C LEU A 572 19.04 14.04 -7.52
N CYS A 573 19.24 12.90 -6.86
CA CYS A 573 19.47 11.61 -7.53
C CYS A 573 18.30 11.21 -8.42
N ASN A 574 17.07 11.45 -7.99
CA ASN A 574 15.87 11.18 -8.77
C ASN A 574 15.88 12.00 -10.08
N VAL A 575 16.16 13.31 -10.01
CA VAL A 575 16.29 14.13 -11.23
C VAL A 575 17.43 13.64 -12.14
N VAL A 576 18.60 13.31 -11.58
CA VAL A 576 19.72 12.76 -12.38
C VAL A 576 19.32 11.46 -13.09
N THR A 577 18.60 10.58 -12.41
CA THR A 577 18.10 9.30 -12.95
C THR A 577 17.20 9.55 -14.17
N HIS A 578 16.19 10.41 -14.03
CA HIS A 578 15.25 10.69 -15.10
C HIS A 578 15.87 11.46 -16.27
N VAL A 579 16.75 12.43 -16.01
CA VAL A 579 17.47 13.12 -17.10
C VAL A 579 18.38 12.15 -17.85
N THR A 580 19.03 11.24 -17.15
CA THR A 580 19.89 10.21 -17.76
C THR A 580 19.07 9.30 -18.67
N ARG A 581 17.91 8.83 -18.22
CA ARG A 581 16.97 8.04 -19.05
C ARG A 581 16.49 8.82 -20.27
N LYS A 582 16.10 10.09 -20.10
CA LYS A 582 15.58 10.93 -21.20
C LYS A 582 16.63 11.24 -22.27
N LEU A 583 17.87 11.53 -21.86
CA LEU A 583 18.94 11.87 -22.80
C LEU A 583 19.57 10.62 -23.46
N GLY A 584 19.42 9.45 -22.86
CA GLY A 584 20.06 8.21 -23.32
C GLY A 584 21.56 8.40 -23.51
N SER A 585 22.10 7.98 -24.65
CA SER A 585 23.53 8.13 -24.99
C SER A 585 24.02 9.58 -25.01
N GLY A 586 23.12 10.57 -25.14
CA GLY A 586 23.43 11.99 -25.06
C GLY A 586 23.97 12.44 -23.69
N ILE A 587 23.83 11.63 -22.64
CA ILE A 587 24.38 11.90 -21.30
C ILE A 587 25.91 11.68 -21.21
N GLN A 588 26.51 10.99 -22.19
CA GLN A 588 27.91 10.56 -22.15
C GLN A 588 28.92 11.67 -21.78
N PRO A 589 28.81 12.93 -22.25
CA PRO A 589 29.73 14.00 -21.86
C PRO A 589 29.74 14.33 -20.36
N LEU A 590 28.67 13.96 -19.63
CA LEU A 590 28.53 14.16 -18.19
C LEU A 590 28.77 12.87 -17.39
N GLY A 591 28.95 11.71 -18.03
CA GLY A 591 29.05 10.41 -17.37
C GLY A 591 30.13 10.35 -16.27
N ASP A 592 31.34 10.83 -16.56
CA ASP A 592 32.45 10.87 -15.59
C ASP A 592 32.10 11.74 -14.37
N ARG A 593 31.46 12.89 -14.60
CA ARG A 593 31.06 13.81 -13.54
C ARG A 593 29.97 13.20 -12.67
N ILE A 594 28.96 12.58 -13.29
CA ILE A 594 27.86 11.90 -12.59
C ILE A 594 28.42 10.78 -11.72
N MET A 595 29.21 9.86 -12.28
CA MET A 595 29.76 8.74 -11.51
C MET A 595 30.67 9.19 -10.38
N THR A 596 31.49 10.22 -10.60
CA THR A 596 32.36 10.75 -9.55
C THR A 596 31.54 11.27 -8.37
N LEU A 597 30.49 12.06 -8.63
CA LEU A 597 29.64 12.63 -7.59
C LEU A 597 28.80 11.56 -6.88
N ILE A 598 28.23 10.62 -7.62
CA ILE A 598 27.41 9.54 -7.05
C ILE A 598 28.26 8.59 -6.17
N LEU A 599 29.49 8.25 -6.58
CA LEU A 599 30.38 7.43 -5.75
C LEU A 599 30.82 8.16 -4.48
N GLN A 600 31.04 9.47 -4.54
CA GLN A 600 31.31 10.29 -3.35
C GLN A 600 30.08 10.34 -2.43
N LEU A 601 28.88 10.45 -3.00
CA LEU A 601 27.63 10.41 -2.25
C LEU A 601 27.47 9.10 -1.50
N ILE A 602 27.61 7.96 -2.18
CA ILE A 602 27.54 6.62 -1.59
C ILE A 602 28.53 6.48 -0.42
N GLN A 603 29.76 6.98 -0.58
CA GLN A 603 30.76 6.96 0.49
C GLN A 603 30.36 7.83 1.70
N SER A 604 29.74 8.99 1.45
CA SER A 604 29.32 9.92 2.51
C SER A 604 28.03 9.51 3.23
N ALA A 605 27.12 8.80 2.55
CA ALA A 605 25.83 8.38 3.09
C ALA A 605 25.97 7.30 4.19
N GLY A 606 27.07 6.54 4.18
CA GLY A 606 27.36 5.55 5.22
C GLY A 606 26.34 4.40 5.24
N ARG A 607 25.42 4.42 6.21
CA ARG A 607 24.35 3.42 6.39
C ARG A 607 22.94 3.96 6.10
N THR A 608 22.82 5.18 5.61
CA THR A 608 21.50 5.76 5.28
C THR A 608 20.97 5.10 4.01
N SER A 609 20.03 4.16 4.14
CA SER A 609 19.60 3.33 3.01
C SER A 609 18.91 4.10 1.89
N THR A 610 18.01 5.03 2.22
CA THR A 610 17.23 5.78 1.22
C THR A 610 18.12 6.51 0.20
N VAL A 611 19.17 7.19 0.67
CA VAL A 611 20.14 7.87 -0.21
C VAL A 611 20.94 6.87 -1.06
N LEU A 612 21.26 5.70 -0.51
CA LEU A 612 21.97 4.64 -1.23
C LEU A 612 21.10 4.03 -2.33
N GLU A 613 19.82 3.82 -2.06
CA GLU A 613 18.83 3.35 -3.03
C GLU A 613 18.74 4.29 -4.23
N ASP A 614 18.51 5.59 -3.99
CA ASP A 614 18.42 6.59 -5.05
C ASP A 614 19.74 6.75 -5.83
N ALA A 615 20.87 6.69 -5.13
CA ALA A 615 22.18 6.71 -5.77
C ALA A 615 22.39 5.49 -6.67
N PHE A 616 21.95 4.31 -6.25
CA PHE A 616 22.05 3.08 -7.04
C PHE A 616 21.12 3.11 -8.24
N LEU A 617 19.91 3.65 -8.11
CA LEU A 617 19.00 3.88 -9.24
C LEU A 617 19.62 4.83 -10.28
N ALA A 618 20.31 5.88 -9.85
CA ALA A 618 21.04 6.78 -10.76
C ALA A 618 22.18 6.06 -11.49
N VAL A 619 22.91 5.16 -10.81
CA VAL A 619 23.92 4.30 -11.44
C VAL A 619 23.27 3.36 -12.47
N GLY A 620 22.13 2.75 -12.15
CA GLY A 620 21.40 1.86 -13.06
C GLY A 620 20.91 2.57 -14.31
N ALA A 621 20.37 3.78 -14.16
CA ALA A 621 20.01 4.63 -15.29
C ALA A 621 21.22 4.96 -16.18
N LEU A 622 22.37 5.28 -15.60
CA LEU A 622 23.58 5.56 -16.36
C LEU A 622 24.13 4.30 -17.05
N CYS A 623 24.02 3.15 -16.41
CA CYS A 623 24.37 1.85 -16.98
C CYS A 623 23.57 1.60 -18.27
N GLY A 624 22.25 1.74 -18.21
CA GLY A 624 21.37 1.57 -19.39
C GLY A 624 21.55 2.65 -20.46
N ALA A 625 21.96 3.87 -20.10
CA ALA A 625 22.16 4.96 -21.06
C ALA A 625 23.50 4.90 -21.81
N LEU A 626 24.53 4.34 -21.18
CA LEU A 626 25.89 4.26 -21.74
C LEU A 626 26.21 2.89 -22.37
N ASP A 627 25.41 1.86 -22.10
CA ASP A 627 25.65 0.48 -22.52
C ASP A 627 27.10 0.04 -22.19
N THR A 628 27.79 -0.54 -23.16
CA THR A 628 29.20 -0.95 -23.04
C THR A 628 30.17 0.18 -22.66
N ASN A 629 29.81 1.46 -22.87
CA ASN A 629 30.63 2.59 -22.42
C ASN A 629 30.59 2.78 -20.89
N PHE A 630 29.72 2.08 -20.17
CA PHE A 630 29.69 2.07 -18.71
C PHE A 630 30.83 1.23 -18.09
N ALA A 631 31.48 0.36 -18.85
CA ALA A 631 32.51 -0.57 -18.37
C ALA A 631 33.62 0.06 -17.49
N PRO A 632 34.14 1.28 -17.76
CA PRO A 632 35.16 1.91 -16.92
C PRO A 632 34.70 2.19 -15.47
N TYR A 633 33.40 2.31 -15.23
CA TYR A 633 32.83 2.67 -13.93
C TYR A 633 32.51 1.45 -13.05
N ILE A 634 32.52 0.23 -13.59
CA ILE A 634 32.20 -0.98 -12.83
C ILE A 634 33.23 -1.26 -11.74
N PRO A 635 34.56 -1.33 -12.01
CA PRO A 635 35.54 -1.65 -10.98
C PRO A 635 35.47 -0.77 -9.71
N PRO A 636 35.33 0.58 -9.81
CA PRO A 636 35.19 1.41 -8.61
C PRO A 636 33.81 1.29 -7.93
N PHE A 637 32.77 0.85 -8.65
CA PHE A 637 31.41 0.71 -8.09
C PHE A 637 31.20 -0.64 -7.37
N LEU A 638 31.79 -1.73 -7.86
CA LEU A 638 31.59 -3.10 -7.33
C LEU A 638 31.72 -3.25 -5.80
N PRO A 639 32.68 -2.62 -5.10
CA PRO A 639 32.77 -2.73 -3.65
C PRO A 639 31.50 -2.25 -2.92
N PHE A 640 30.84 -1.22 -3.44
CA PHE A 640 29.60 -0.68 -2.88
C PHE A 640 28.43 -1.62 -3.15
N LEU A 641 28.34 -2.13 -4.39
CA LEU A 641 27.32 -3.10 -4.79
C LEU A 641 27.35 -4.36 -3.90
N TYR A 642 28.53 -4.95 -3.68
CA TYR A 642 28.66 -6.13 -2.82
C TYR A 642 28.37 -5.85 -1.34
N THR A 643 28.60 -4.62 -0.88
CA THR A 643 28.25 -4.23 0.48
C THR A 643 26.73 -4.13 0.64
N ALA A 644 26.04 -3.53 -0.33
CA ALA A 644 24.58 -3.42 -0.36
C ALA A 644 23.89 -4.79 -0.42
N LEU A 645 24.39 -5.72 -1.25
CA LEU A 645 23.85 -7.09 -1.34
C LEU A 645 23.93 -7.89 -0.03
N LYS A 646 24.79 -7.49 0.90
CA LYS A 646 24.97 -8.14 2.21
C LYS A 646 24.22 -7.43 3.34
N ALA A 647 23.56 -6.31 3.05
CA ALA A 647 22.79 -5.55 4.02
C ALA A 647 21.39 -6.16 4.22
N HIS A 648 21.31 -7.41 4.72
CA HIS A 648 20.04 -8.16 4.82
C HIS A 648 18.96 -7.49 5.67
N GLU A 649 19.33 -6.54 6.53
CA GLU A 649 18.40 -5.73 7.32
C GLU A 649 17.59 -4.74 6.47
N ASP A 650 18.11 -4.38 5.28
CA ASP A 650 17.46 -3.48 4.34
C ASP A 650 17.03 -4.22 3.07
N ALA A 651 15.74 -4.55 2.99
CA ALA A 651 15.20 -5.30 1.87
C ALA A 651 15.19 -4.48 0.57
N GLN A 652 14.92 -3.17 0.64
CA GLN A 652 14.76 -2.35 -0.55
C GLN A 652 16.11 -2.08 -1.22
N LEU A 653 17.13 -1.72 -0.44
CA LEU A 653 18.49 -1.56 -0.96
C LEU A 653 19.03 -2.87 -1.55
N CYS A 654 18.75 -4.01 -0.90
CA CYS A 654 19.09 -5.32 -1.46
C CYS A 654 18.42 -5.55 -2.82
N THR A 655 17.12 -5.26 -2.96
CA THR A 655 16.37 -5.40 -4.22
C THR A 655 16.97 -4.54 -5.32
N VAL A 656 17.26 -3.27 -5.05
CA VAL A 656 17.87 -2.35 -6.02
C VAL A 656 19.28 -2.84 -6.43
N ALA A 657 20.08 -3.30 -5.46
CA ALA A 657 21.41 -3.85 -5.73
C ALA A 657 21.37 -5.13 -6.57
N VAL A 658 20.37 -5.99 -6.36
CA VAL A 658 20.14 -7.18 -7.19
C VAL A 658 19.74 -6.76 -8.62
N GLY A 659 18.81 -5.82 -8.76
CA GLY A 659 18.40 -5.29 -10.08
C GLY A 659 19.56 -4.69 -10.87
N LEU A 660 20.50 -4.01 -10.19
CA LEU A 660 21.71 -3.47 -10.80
C LEU A 660 22.64 -4.53 -11.38
N ILE A 661 22.69 -5.74 -10.82
CA ILE A 661 23.42 -6.85 -11.45
C ILE A 661 22.79 -7.16 -12.81
N GLY A 662 21.45 -7.21 -12.86
CA GLY A 662 20.69 -7.38 -14.09
C GLY A 662 20.98 -6.28 -15.11
N ASP A 663 20.93 -5.01 -14.68
CA ASP A 663 21.24 -3.85 -15.54
C ASP A 663 22.67 -3.90 -16.09
N ILE A 664 23.67 -4.21 -15.25
CA ILE A 664 25.07 -4.36 -15.68
C ILE A 664 25.21 -5.50 -16.68
N SER A 665 24.56 -6.64 -16.43
CA SER A 665 24.56 -7.77 -17.35
C SER A 665 23.95 -7.39 -18.70
N ARG A 666 22.78 -6.75 -18.71
CA ARG A 666 22.09 -6.31 -19.94
C ARG A 666 22.90 -5.27 -20.72
N ALA A 667 23.49 -4.28 -20.05
CA ALA A 667 24.27 -3.21 -20.68
C ALA A 667 25.59 -3.69 -21.29
N LEU A 668 26.30 -4.61 -20.62
CA LEU A 668 27.59 -5.12 -21.09
C LEU A 668 27.49 -6.34 -21.99
N GLN A 669 26.34 -7.04 -21.98
CA GLN A 669 26.11 -8.27 -22.74
C GLN A 669 27.25 -9.28 -22.48
N GLU A 670 27.88 -9.83 -23.51
CA GLU A 670 28.96 -10.82 -23.40
C GLU A 670 30.15 -10.33 -22.55
N GLN A 671 30.41 -9.01 -22.48
CA GLN A 671 31.49 -8.45 -21.65
C GLN A 671 31.25 -8.61 -20.14
N SER A 672 30.00 -8.85 -19.74
CA SER A 672 29.64 -9.11 -18.34
C SER A 672 30.11 -10.49 -17.84
N ALA A 673 30.50 -11.40 -18.74
CA ALA A 673 30.98 -12.74 -18.40
C ALA A 673 32.16 -12.75 -17.42
N GLN A 674 33.01 -11.71 -17.45
CA GLN A 674 34.13 -11.57 -16.51
C GLN A 674 33.70 -11.34 -15.05
N TYR A 675 32.46 -10.87 -14.83
CA TYR A 675 31.88 -10.60 -13.51
C TYR A 675 30.90 -11.69 -13.06
N ALA A 676 30.43 -12.53 -13.99
CA ALA A 676 29.38 -13.52 -13.76
C ALA A 676 29.65 -14.44 -12.55
N ASN A 677 30.89 -14.89 -12.34
CA ASN A 677 31.22 -15.75 -11.21
C ASN A 677 30.98 -15.06 -9.86
N SER A 678 31.39 -13.79 -9.74
CA SER A 678 31.20 -13.01 -8.50
C SER A 678 29.72 -12.69 -8.27
N PHE A 679 28.99 -12.33 -9.32
CA PHE A 679 27.55 -12.07 -9.24
C PHE A 679 26.78 -13.33 -8.80
N MET A 680 27.00 -14.45 -9.49
CA MET A 680 26.31 -15.71 -9.17
C MET A 680 26.62 -16.20 -7.76
N THR A 681 27.86 -16.02 -7.28
CA THR A 681 28.24 -16.40 -5.92
C THR A 681 27.43 -15.61 -4.87
N VAL A 682 27.38 -14.29 -4.98
CA VAL A 682 26.67 -13.44 -3.99
C VAL A 682 25.16 -13.66 -4.05
N LEU A 683 24.59 -13.81 -5.25
CA LEU A 683 23.16 -14.11 -5.42
C LEU A 683 22.77 -15.46 -4.77
N LEU A 684 23.58 -16.50 -4.96
CA LEU A 684 23.36 -17.81 -4.33
C LEU A 684 23.52 -17.77 -2.80
N GLU A 685 24.49 -17.01 -2.27
CA GLU A 685 24.62 -16.75 -0.82
C GLU A 685 23.37 -16.07 -0.26
N GLY A 686 22.80 -15.09 -0.98
CA GLY A 686 21.57 -14.40 -0.59
C GLY A 686 20.38 -15.33 -0.44
N LEU A 687 20.20 -16.30 -1.35
CA LEU A 687 19.11 -17.27 -1.28
C LEU A 687 19.19 -18.19 -0.05
N GLN A 688 20.41 -18.50 0.39
CA GLN A 688 20.68 -19.35 1.57
C GLN A 688 20.46 -18.62 2.90
N SER A 689 20.34 -17.29 2.89
CA SER A 689 20.10 -16.50 4.11
C SER A 689 18.71 -16.76 4.69
N GLU A 690 18.64 -17.09 5.97
CA GLU A 690 17.38 -17.20 6.74
C GLU A 690 16.85 -15.83 7.19
N VAL A 691 17.69 -14.79 7.13
CA VAL A 691 17.35 -13.43 7.57
C VAL A 691 16.87 -12.56 6.41
N LEU A 692 17.27 -12.88 5.17
CA LEU A 692 16.93 -12.08 4.01
C LEU A 692 15.42 -12.13 3.74
N ASN A 693 14.84 -10.94 3.50
CA ASN A 693 13.44 -10.80 3.14
C ASN A 693 13.08 -11.67 1.91
N ARG A 694 11.94 -12.36 2.00
CA ARG A 694 11.45 -13.28 0.98
C ARG A 694 11.26 -12.63 -0.40
N ASN A 695 10.87 -11.36 -0.46
CA ASN A 695 10.65 -10.63 -1.71
C ASN A 695 11.97 -10.37 -2.46
N VAL A 696 13.07 -10.14 -1.75
CA VAL A 696 14.41 -9.99 -2.37
C VAL A 696 14.82 -11.28 -3.07
N LYS A 697 14.45 -12.44 -2.51
CA LYS A 697 14.74 -13.74 -3.12
C LYS A 697 14.08 -13.87 -4.49
N ILE A 698 12.88 -13.33 -4.68
CA ILE A 698 12.20 -13.30 -5.98
C ILE A 698 13.05 -12.52 -7.00
N SER A 699 13.52 -11.32 -6.63
CA SER A 699 14.39 -10.50 -7.49
C SER A 699 15.71 -11.21 -7.82
N ILE A 700 16.30 -11.96 -6.87
CA ILE A 700 17.50 -12.75 -7.12
C ILE A 700 17.24 -13.82 -8.19
N LEU A 701 16.12 -14.52 -8.09
CA LEU A 701 15.75 -15.57 -9.05
C LEU A 701 15.59 -14.98 -10.46
N ALA A 702 14.85 -13.87 -10.60
CA ALA A 702 14.68 -13.18 -11.88
C ALA A 702 16.03 -12.74 -12.48
N THR A 703 16.95 -12.24 -11.63
CA THR A 703 18.28 -11.78 -12.06
C THR A 703 19.15 -12.91 -12.62
N PHE A 704 18.94 -14.18 -12.24
CA PHE A 704 19.60 -15.29 -12.92
C PHE A 704 19.26 -15.35 -14.41
N GLY A 705 18.02 -14.99 -14.77
CA GLY A 705 17.58 -14.86 -16.16
C GLY A 705 18.34 -13.76 -16.90
N ASP A 706 18.47 -12.58 -16.30
CA ASP A 706 19.21 -11.44 -16.88
C ASP A 706 20.68 -11.78 -17.15
N VAL A 707 21.35 -12.43 -16.18
CA VAL A 707 22.75 -12.86 -16.35
C VAL A 707 22.87 -13.89 -17.47
N ALA A 708 21.97 -14.90 -17.50
CA ALA A 708 21.99 -15.93 -18.53
C ALA A 708 21.69 -15.38 -19.92
N LEU A 709 20.76 -14.42 -20.02
CA LEU A 709 20.43 -13.73 -21.26
C LEU A 709 21.64 -12.96 -21.81
N ALA A 710 22.39 -12.30 -20.93
CA ALA A 710 23.53 -11.46 -21.30
C ALA A 710 24.76 -12.26 -21.76
N ILE A 711 25.08 -13.37 -21.09
CA ILE A 711 26.34 -14.11 -21.33
C ILE A 711 26.14 -15.39 -22.15
N GLY A 712 24.90 -15.78 -22.42
CA GLY A 712 24.53 -16.93 -23.25
C GLY A 712 25.24 -18.22 -22.81
N PRO A 713 25.96 -18.92 -23.71
CA PRO A 713 26.63 -20.19 -23.40
C PRO A 713 27.64 -20.11 -22.23
N ALA A 714 28.20 -18.93 -21.94
CA ALA A 714 29.10 -18.76 -20.80
C ALA A 714 28.40 -18.96 -19.44
N PHE A 715 27.06 -19.08 -19.42
CA PHE A 715 26.27 -19.41 -18.23
C PHE A 715 26.27 -20.91 -17.89
N GLU A 716 26.77 -21.79 -18.76
CA GLU A 716 26.84 -23.23 -18.54
C GLU A 716 27.35 -23.65 -17.15
N PRO A 717 28.42 -23.05 -16.57
CA PRO A 717 28.92 -23.42 -15.25
C PRO A 717 27.91 -23.25 -14.11
N TYR A 718 26.90 -22.39 -14.27
CA TYR A 718 25.91 -22.07 -13.25
C TYR A 718 24.54 -22.71 -13.54
N LEU A 719 24.35 -23.25 -14.74
CA LEU A 719 23.06 -23.70 -15.26
C LEU A 719 22.41 -24.76 -14.36
N GLN A 720 23.15 -25.80 -13.99
CA GLN A 720 22.60 -26.90 -13.19
C GLN A 720 22.14 -26.44 -11.81
N THR A 721 22.95 -25.65 -11.11
CA THR A 721 22.62 -25.11 -9.78
C THR A 721 21.39 -24.20 -9.88
N THR A 722 21.37 -23.31 -10.86
CA THR A 722 20.26 -22.36 -11.08
C THR A 722 18.96 -23.10 -11.36
N MET A 723 18.96 -24.08 -12.26
CA MET A 723 17.78 -24.87 -12.59
C MET A 723 17.20 -25.62 -11.37
N ASN A 724 18.06 -26.19 -10.53
CA ASN A 724 17.64 -26.88 -9.31
C ASN A 724 16.97 -25.93 -8.32
N VAL A 725 17.54 -24.74 -8.13
CA VAL A 725 17.00 -23.70 -7.26
C VAL A 725 15.64 -23.21 -7.76
N LEU A 726 15.52 -22.89 -9.05
CA LEU A 726 14.26 -22.44 -9.66
C LEU A 726 13.16 -23.51 -9.54
N HIS A 727 13.50 -24.77 -9.76
CA HIS A 727 12.55 -25.88 -9.60
C HIS A 727 12.08 -26.02 -8.15
N GLN A 728 13.00 -25.96 -7.17
CA GLN A 728 12.64 -26.03 -5.76
C GLN A 728 11.74 -24.87 -5.34
N ALA A 729 12.07 -23.64 -5.75
CA ALA A 729 11.27 -22.46 -5.44
C ALA A 729 9.88 -22.50 -6.11
N GLY A 730 9.81 -22.95 -7.36
CA GLY A 730 8.53 -23.06 -8.10
C GLY A 730 7.62 -24.18 -7.60
N SER A 731 8.14 -25.10 -6.79
CA SER A 731 7.37 -26.17 -6.17
C SER A 731 6.68 -25.80 -4.85
N VAL A 732 6.85 -24.56 -4.38
CA VAL A 732 6.14 -24.04 -3.19
C VAL A 732 4.65 -23.89 -3.50
N GLU A 733 3.81 -24.48 -2.65
CA GLU A 733 2.36 -24.36 -2.71
C GLU A 733 1.88 -23.44 -1.57
N PRO A 734 1.04 -22.43 -1.87
CA PRO A 734 0.50 -21.57 -0.84
C PRO A 734 -0.57 -22.31 -0.05
N ASN A 735 -0.76 -21.92 1.20
CA ASN A 735 -2.00 -22.26 1.90
C ASN A 735 -3.11 -21.41 1.28
N PRO A 736 -4.18 -22.00 0.70
CA PRO A 736 -5.27 -21.24 0.09
C PRO A 736 -6.00 -20.29 1.06
N LEU A 737 -5.78 -20.45 2.37
CA LEU A 737 -6.37 -19.66 3.45
C LEU A 737 -5.43 -18.55 3.97
N ASP A 738 -4.36 -18.27 3.25
CA ASP A 738 -3.36 -17.25 3.58
C ASP A 738 -3.10 -16.38 2.34
N TYR A 739 -3.93 -15.34 2.16
CA TYR A 739 -3.89 -14.47 0.99
C TYR A 739 -2.51 -13.82 0.80
N ASP A 740 -1.86 -13.36 1.88
CA ASP A 740 -0.48 -12.83 1.82
C ASP A 740 0.52 -13.85 1.27
N LEU A 741 0.32 -15.14 1.55
CA LEU A 741 1.15 -16.22 1.03
C LEU A 741 0.77 -16.59 -0.40
N VAL A 742 -0.52 -16.52 -0.76
CA VAL A 742 -0.99 -16.72 -2.14
C VAL A 742 -0.37 -15.66 -3.04
N ASP A 743 -0.46 -14.38 -2.69
CA ASP A 743 0.12 -13.27 -3.43
C ASP A 743 1.64 -13.40 -3.56
N TYR A 744 2.32 -13.76 -2.46
CA TYR A 744 3.75 -14.01 -2.47
C TYR A 744 4.12 -15.17 -3.42
N VAL A 745 3.35 -16.26 -3.43
CA VAL A 745 3.63 -17.40 -4.33
C VAL A 745 3.35 -17.02 -5.79
N ALA A 746 2.33 -16.21 -6.07
CA ALA A 746 2.08 -15.68 -7.41
C ALA A 746 3.28 -14.86 -7.91
N GLN A 747 3.77 -13.91 -7.11
CA GLN A 747 4.97 -13.11 -7.42
C GLN A 747 6.24 -13.98 -7.55
N LEU A 748 6.38 -15.01 -6.70
CA LEU A 748 7.50 -15.95 -6.77
C LEU A 748 7.49 -16.71 -8.10
N ARG A 749 6.33 -17.16 -8.56
CA ARG A 749 6.19 -17.85 -9.85
C ARG A 749 6.50 -16.92 -11.01
N GLU A 750 6.03 -15.69 -10.96
CA GLU A 750 6.34 -14.65 -11.95
C GLU A 750 7.86 -14.47 -12.10
N GLY A 751 8.59 -14.23 -11.00
CA GLY A 751 10.05 -14.08 -11.05
C GLY A 751 10.80 -15.33 -11.54
N ILE A 752 10.27 -16.53 -11.28
CA ILE A 752 10.84 -17.79 -11.81
C ILE A 752 10.57 -17.93 -13.32
N LEU A 753 9.39 -17.54 -13.80
CA LEU A 753 9.07 -17.54 -15.22
C LEU A 753 9.95 -16.55 -16.00
N GLU A 754 10.21 -15.37 -15.43
CA GLU A 754 11.19 -14.41 -15.96
C GLU A 754 12.59 -15.01 -16.03
N ALA A 755 13.04 -15.66 -14.95
CA ALA A 755 14.33 -16.34 -14.90
C ALA A 755 14.47 -17.40 -16.01
N TYR A 756 13.45 -18.26 -16.16
CA TYR A 756 13.43 -19.26 -17.23
C TYR A 756 13.40 -18.63 -18.62
N THR A 757 12.67 -17.53 -18.81
CA THR A 757 12.62 -16.80 -20.09
C THR A 757 14.00 -16.27 -20.46
N GLY A 758 14.71 -15.65 -19.52
CA GLY A 758 16.09 -15.18 -19.72
C GLY A 758 17.07 -16.31 -20.06
N ILE A 759 16.99 -17.44 -19.34
CA ILE A 759 17.84 -18.61 -19.58
C ILE A 759 17.55 -19.24 -20.96
N VAL A 760 16.28 -19.49 -21.29
CA VAL A 760 15.91 -20.09 -22.58
C VAL A 760 16.33 -19.19 -23.73
N THR A 761 16.11 -17.88 -23.61
CA THR A 761 16.48 -16.91 -24.63
C THR A 761 18.00 -16.76 -24.77
N GLY A 762 18.76 -16.77 -23.67
CA GLY A 762 20.22 -16.68 -23.70
C GLY A 762 20.90 -17.86 -24.40
N PHE A 763 20.32 -19.06 -24.31
CA PHE A 763 20.82 -20.25 -25.01
C PHE A 763 20.21 -20.43 -26.41
N LYS A 764 19.15 -19.69 -26.74
CA LYS A 764 18.44 -19.82 -28.02
C LYS A 764 19.39 -19.58 -29.19
N LYS A 765 19.28 -20.43 -30.23
CA LYS A 765 20.14 -20.40 -31.44
C LYS A 765 21.65 -20.60 -31.17
N THR A 766 22.02 -21.15 -30.02
CA THR A 766 23.41 -21.53 -29.70
C THR A 766 23.59 -23.05 -29.78
N GLU A 767 24.82 -23.52 -29.96
CA GLU A 767 25.13 -24.96 -29.91
C GLU A 767 24.84 -25.57 -28.53
N ALA A 768 24.87 -24.75 -27.47
CA ALA A 768 24.62 -25.14 -26.09
C ALA A 768 23.12 -25.31 -25.76
N ALA A 769 22.18 -24.97 -26.66
CA ALA A 769 20.74 -25.09 -26.42
C ALA A 769 20.30 -26.51 -25.99
N HIS A 770 21.01 -27.54 -26.44
CA HIS A 770 20.74 -28.93 -26.07
C HIS A 770 20.86 -29.19 -24.55
N LEU A 771 21.61 -28.37 -23.81
CA LEU A 771 21.75 -28.47 -22.35
C LEU A 771 20.44 -28.15 -21.61
N LEU A 772 19.50 -27.45 -22.25
CA LEU A 772 18.21 -27.10 -21.66
C LEU A 772 17.14 -28.20 -21.80
N VAL A 773 17.35 -29.17 -22.70
CA VAL A 773 16.38 -30.26 -22.97
C VAL A 773 15.94 -31.02 -21.69
N PRO A 774 16.83 -31.39 -20.76
CA PRO A 774 16.45 -32.11 -19.54
C PRO A 774 15.51 -31.32 -18.61
N TYR A 775 15.52 -29.99 -18.70
CA TYR A 775 14.76 -29.11 -17.81
C TYR A 775 13.40 -28.69 -18.38
N ALA A 776 13.18 -28.86 -19.69
CA ALA A 776 11.93 -28.49 -20.35
C ALA A 776 10.64 -29.07 -19.69
N PRO A 777 10.61 -30.33 -19.19
CA PRO A 777 9.44 -30.83 -18.47
C PRO A 777 9.14 -30.08 -17.18
N ALA A 778 10.17 -29.74 -16.39
CA ALA A 778 10.02 -29.03 -15.13
C ALA A 778 9.52 -27.59 -15.34
N ILE A 779 10.05 -26.91 -16.37
CA ILE A 779 9.60 -25.56 -16.75
C ILE A 779 8.12 -25.58 -17.14
N LEU A 780 7.70 -26.55 -17.97
CA LEU A 780 6.31 -26.67 -18.40
C LEU A 780 5.35 -27.08 -17.26
N ASP A 781 5.83 -27.80 -16.24
CA ASP A 781 5.04 -28.10 -15.05
C ASP A 781 4.74 -26.82 -14.25
N LEU A 782 5.71 -25.92 -14.09
CA LEU A 782 5.49 -24.62 -13.46
C LEU A 782 4.49 -23.77 -14.26
N VAL A 783 4.66 -23.70 -15.58
CA VAL A 783 3.71 -23.00 -16.47
C VAL A 783 2.31 -23.56 -16.32
N LYS A 784 2.16 -24.90 -16.25
CA LYS A 784 0.86 -25.54 -16.04
C LYS A 784 0.22 -25.11 -14.72
N ARG A 785 0.99 -25.01 -13.63
CA ARG A 785 0.50 -24.56 -12.33
C ARG A 785 0.07 -23.09 -12.37
N ALA A 786 0.91 -22.21 -12.93
CA ALA A 786 0.60 -20.79 -13.09
C ALA A 786 -0.67 -20.55 -13.93
N LEU A 787 -0.86 -21.33 -15.00
CA LEU A 787 -2.08 -21.26 -15.83
C LEU A 787 -3.30 -21.95 -15.19
N GLY A 788 -3.11 -22.67 -14.07
CA GLY A 788 -4.16 -23.42 -13.37
C GLY A 788 -4.79 -22.66 -12.21
N GLU A 789 -4.31 -21.46 -11.86
CA GLU A 789 -4.84 -20.63 -10.78
C GLU A 789 -6.17 -19.97 -11.18
N ASP A 790 -7.05 -19.78 -10.18
CA ASP A 790 -8.39 -19.21 -10.36
C ASP A 790 -8.31 -17.69 -10.65
N GLU A 791 -7.44 -16.97 -9.92
CA GLU A 791 -7.08 -15.59 -10.21
C GLU A 791 -5.78 -15.53 -11.02
N ARG A 792 -5.87 -15.05 -12.27
CA ARG A 792 -4.73 -15.02 -13.20
C ARG A 792 -4.34 -13.58 -13.51
N LEU A 793 -3.21 -13.13 -12.95
CA LEU A 793 -2.60 -11.87 -13.36
C LEU A 793 -2.23 -11.92 -14.86
N ASP A 794 -2.53 -10.86 -15.61
CA ASP A 794 -2.24 -10.81 -17.06
C ASP A 794 -0.73 -10.93 -17.35
N SER A 795 0.12 -10.42 -16.45
CA SER A 795 1.58 -10.58 -16.52
C SER A 795 1.99 -12.05 -16.47
N LEU A 796 1.42 -12.83 -15.54
CA LEU A 796 1.66 -14.26 -15.38
C LEU A 796 1.22 -15.05 -16.60
N LEU A 797 0.06 -14.71 -17.20
CA LEU A 797 -0.41 -15.30 -18.46
C LEU A 797 0.56 -15.01 -19.60
N ARG A 798 0.98 -13.74 -19.75
CA ARG A 798 1.89 -13.30 -20.81
C ARG A 798 3.24 -13.99 -20.72
N LEU A 799 3.83 -14.09 -19.52
CA LEU A 799 5.08 -14.79 -19.27
C LEU A 799 4.95 -16.30 -19.53
N SER A 800 3.86 -16.91 -19.06
CA SER A 800 3.60 -18.34 -19.27
C SER A 800 3.50 -18.71 -20.75
N TYR A 801 2.71 -17.96 -21.53
CA TYR A 801 2.61 -18.19 -22.97
C TYR A 801 3.89 -17.80 -23.71
N GLY A 802 4.56 -16.73 -23.28
CA GLY A 802 5.87 -16.33 -23.80
C GLY A 802 6.89 -17.47 -23.68
N LEU A 803 7.02 -18.03 -22.49
CA LEU A 803 7.96 -19.11 -22.20
C LEU A 803 7.65 -20.41 -22.97
N ILE A 804 6.36 -20.75 -23.15
CA ILE A 804 5.97 -21.85 -24.05
C ILE A 804 6.48 -21.59 -25.48
N GLY A 805 6.27 -20.38 -25.98
CA GLY A 805 6.72 -19.99 -27.30
C GLY A 805 8.24 -19.99 -27.44
N ASP A 806 8.97 -19.50 -26.45
CA ASP A 806 10.43 -19.47 -26.44
C ASP A 806 11.03 -20.89 -26.38
N LEU A 807 10.46 -21.79 -25.59
CA LEU A 807 10.86 -23.20 -25.59
C LEU A 807 10.63 -23.85 -26.96
N ALA A 808 9.47 -23.62 -27.57
CA ALA A 808 9.15 -24.18 -28.88
C ALA A 808 10.06 -23.60 -29.99
N ASP A 809 10.35 -22.30 -29.97
CA ASP A 809 11.28 -21.63 -30.90
C ASP A 809 12.72 -22.14 -30.71
N CYS A 810 13.17 -22.30 -29.47
CA CYS A 810 14.51 -22.82 -29.13
C CYS A 810 14.71 -24.27 -29.63
N PHE A 811 13.65 -25.08 -29.62
CA PHE A 811 13.67 -26.49 -30.00
C PHE A 811 12.80 -26.81 -31.22
N SER A 812 12.93 -25.98 -32.25
CA SER A 812 12.10 -26.05 -33.46
C SER A 812 12.29 -27.32 -34.32
N GLN A 813 13.27 -28.18 -33.99
CA GLN A 813 13.55 -29.44 -34.71
C GLN A 813 12.94 -30.66 -34.00
N GLY A 814 12.02 -30.45 -33.06
CA GLY A 814 11.29 -31.52 -32.40
C GLY A 814 12.02 -32.20 -31.24
N GLN A 815 13.07 -31.58 -30.69
CA GLN A 815 13.85 -32.12 -29.58
C GLN A 815 13.02 -32.33 -28.29
N ILE A 816 12.01 -31.49 -28.06
CA ILE A 816 11.08 -31.58 -26.91
C ILE A 816 9.64 -31.92 -27.34
N LYS A 817 9.47 -32.46 -28.56
CA LYS A 817 8.15 -32.80 -29.14
C LYS A 817 7.23 -33.61 -28.22
N PRO A 818 7.70 -34.62 -27.45
CA PRO A 818 6.83 -35.36 -26.54
C PRO A 818 6.19 -34.51 -25.43
N VAL A 819 6.89 -33.47 -24.97
CA VAL A 819 6.41 -32.60 -23.87
C VAL A 819 5.48 -31.52 -24.41
N LEU A 820 5.75 -31.00 -25.61
CA LEU A 820 4.89 -30.03 -26.29
C LEU A 820 3.55 -30.61 -26.77
N LEU A 821 3.44 -31.93 -26.90
CA LEU A 821 2.23 -32.63 -27.32
C LEU A 821 1.36 -33.14 -26.15
N GLN A 822 1.64 -32.74 -24.91
CA GLN A 822 0.79 -33.09 -23.77
C GLN A 822 -0.61 -32.47 -23.90
N ASP A 823 -1.64 -33.25 -23.55
CA ASP A 823 -3.05 -32.88 -23.77
C ASP A 823 -3.45 -31.55 -23.11
N TRP A 824 -2.94 -31.28 -21.89
CA TRP A 824 -3.24 -30.04 -21.17
C TRP A 824 -2.74 -28.82 -21.95
N LEU A 825 -1.53 -28.88 -22.51
CA LEU A 825 -0.91 -27.76 -23.23
C LEU A 825 -1.62 -27.51 -24.56
N ILE A 826 -2.00 -28.57 -25.28
CA ILE A 826 -2.79 -28.45 -26.50
C ILE A 826 -4.17 -27.87 -26.19
N GLY A 827 -4.79 -28.30 -25.09
CA GLY A 827 -6.06 -27.77 -24.59
C GLY A 827 -5.95 -26.27 -24.31
N GLU A 828 -4.97 -25.89 -23.50
CA GLU A 828 -4.70 -24.52 -23.05
C GLU A 828 -4.40 -23.58 -24.23
N LEU A 829 -3.53 -24.00 -25.16
CA LEU A 829 -3.23 -23.22 -26.36
C LEU A 829 -4.44 -23.06 -27.30
N ARG A 830 -5.55 -23.77 -27.10
CA ARG A 830 -6.80 -23.65 -27.89
C ARG A 830 -7.90 -22.89 -27.17
N VAL A 831 -7.71 -22.55 -25.89
CA VAL A 831 -8.67 -21.81 -25.08
C VAL A 831 -9.03 -20.47 -25.75
N LYS A 832 -10.30 -20.10 -25.63
CA LYS A 832 -10.84 -18.81 -26.08
C LYS A 832 -11.35 -18.05 -24.86
N GLN A 833 -10.43 -17.55 -24.05
CA GLN A 833 -10.72 -16.67 -22.90
C GLN A 833 -10.53 -15.20 -23.28
N ARG A 834 -11.14 -14.28 -22.51
CA ARG A 834 -10.87 -12.84 -22.60
C ARG A 834 -9.47 -12.60 -22.00
N MET A 835 -8.60 -11.99 -22.78
CA MET A 835 -7.22 -11.65 -22.41
C MET A 835 -6.91 -10.30 -23.02
N GLN A 836 -5.97 -9.56 -22.42
CA GLN A 836 -5.52 -8.29 -22.99
C GLN A 836 -4.94 -8.49 -24.41
N GLY A 837 -4.93 -7.40 -25.18
CA GLY A 837 -4.54 -7.41 -26.59
C GLY A 837 -3.14 -7.96 -26.82
N GLU A 838 -2.19 -7.68 -25.92
CA GLU A 838 -0.83 -8.19 -25.96
C GLU A 838 -0.73 -9.67 -25.64
N THR A 839 -1.32 -10.12 -24.52
CA THR A 839 -1.36 -11.53 -24.10
C THR A 839 -1.94 -12.42 -25.19
N LYS A 840 -2.97 -11.94 -25.89
CA LYS A 840 -3.55 -12.64 -27.05
C LYS A 840 -2.60 -12.74 -28.24
N LYS A 841 -1.74 -11.74 -28.49
CA LYS A 841 -0.68 -11.82 -29.50
C LYS A 841 0.37 -12.85 -29.09
N THR A 842 0.80 -12.83 -27.83
CA THR A 842 1.78 -13.78 -27.28
C THR A 842 1.27 -15.22 -27.36
N LEU A 843 0.02 -15.49 -26.97
CA LEU A 843 -0.61 -16.80 -27.10
C LEU A 843 -0.65 -17.30 -28.54
N ARG A 844 -0.99 -16.42 -29.50
CA ARG A 844 -0.99 -16.77 -30.93
C ARG A 844 0.40 -17.12 -31.43
N TRP A 845 1.39 -16.31 -31.07
CA TRP A 845 2.79 -16.57 -31.40
C TRP A 845 3.27 -17.91 -30.81
N ALA A 846 3.02 -18.15 -29.52
CA ALA A 846 3.37 -19.40 -28.85
C ALA A 846 2.74 -20.62 -29.53
N ARG A 847 1.46 -20.53 -29.90
CA ARG A 847 0.75 -21.57 -30.66
C ARG A 847 1.42 -21.87 -32.00
N ASP A 848 1.88 -20.86 -32.72
CA ASP A 848 2.53 -21.04 -34.01
C ASP A 848 3.93 -21.64 -33.86
N MET A 849 4.69 -21.24 -32.84
CA MET A 849 5.99 -21.86 -32.53
C MET A 849 5.84 -23.34 -32.15
N VAL A 850 4.84 -23.67 -31.32
CA VAL A 850 4.55 -25.06 -30.95
C VAL A 850 4.18 -25.91 -32.17
N LYS A 851 3.41 -25.36 -33.13
CA LYS A 851 3.13 -26.08 -34.39
C LYS A 851 4.41 -26.34 -35.18
N ILE A 852 5.32 -25.38 -35.27
CA ILE A 852 6.59 -25.54 -35.99
C ILE A 852 7.43 -26.64 -35.32
N ALA A 853 7.59 -26.58 -34.01
CA ALA A 853 8.39 -27.53 -33.24
C ALA A 853 7.81 -28.96 -33.22
N THR A 854 6.53 -29.14 -33.55
CA THR A 854 5.83 -30.43 -33.50
C THR A 854 5.50 -31.02 -34.87
N GLN A 855 5.75 -30.29 -35.96
CA GLN A 855 5.77 -30.85 -37.32
C GLN A 855 7.00 -31.74 -37.46
#